data_AF-A0AAD4DYG4-F1
#
_entry.id   AF-A0AAD4DYG4-F1
#
_cell.length_a   1.000
_cell.length_b   1.000
_cell.length_c   1.000
_cell.angle_alpha   90.00
_cell.angle_beta   90.00
_cell.angle_gamma   90.00
#
_symmetry.space_group_name_H-M   'P 1'
#
loop_
_entity.id
_entity.type
_entity.pdbx_description
1 polymer ?
#
loop_
_entity_poly.entity_id
_entity_poly.type
_entity_poly.pdbx_seq_one_letter_code
_entity_poly.pdbx_strand_id
1 'polypeptide(L)'
;MGLHCVYVPMTPILDPDNDSTSLDGDDYDSPLTDLEDSTGSSGYSSLEETFSESSGSEYGGKTHNKKPPAKKRARVANVKALNTGVILATNGSGRKKKTLSLIITMPIDILFEIFGLLGPVDLLHLSRTTKAFRKVLLSNNAVSVWKAARVNRGGVPNCMPGMSEVEWANLLFGGSQCYVCGTKGIMRVDFGIRRRACTSCLKKNLVYKPNFSSTFPSLDPIIMDLTPFTNIGGWAHGHASGSKFFWSDDILKVAAQLGMYQKDVHMFKLGAKKRLEDFKQSRKRYVDSVFNHVAICDAWVNRDRKHRQSTATELRSQNKELIKTRLIRLGHDTNDVARMFNNRDYAIDKELTDARWKRLLPRIEHNLSELKEQWRLQDQRDASRLRKTHLQNMYDNYVRQLRRGPAPPFESFLERRDVVDFINSPPAMEPESDISACPAFADKFPEFCTGYVHQTKLALIQSLGSYSGISQDTLALQNQGINDPEEILLQLATSIFQCASSRSLPLITWEKVQYHKCHTYRLWPTTKVTCTFSISQSGILAARSLLRLVGLDVKTTAATTMDQLQHLFFCSNCPPKQENGGLYRMAMDWRRSVIHCVEQSHREPRWELLSAEQLRVIRGPHAPEYPKATDPVWYCNQCDRHNGKPVNKATVIDHIRWHGTAVPKQGVDFIYDMAPVELPPPGMKFFISPPQPSRPSAKPQPSTKPQPPNNDYRCIHCNRSQRRFILEGVKQHIKHKHKIGSPVEETDFCKIK
;
A
#
# COMPACT_ATOMS: atom_id res chain seq x y z
N MET A 1 -27.11 -60.00 -26.81
CA MET A 1 -27.16 -60.17 -28.29
C MET A 1 -28.52 -59.66 -28.73
N GLY A 2 -28.72 -58.60 -29.51
CA GLY A 2 -27.88 -57.60 -30.15
C GLY A 2 -28.81 -56.61 -30.88
N LEU A 3 -28.25 -55.46 -31.32
CA LEU A 3 -28.75 -54.57 -32.39
C LEU A 3 -30.09 -53.83 -32.06
N HIS A 4 -30.21 -52.51 -32.01
CA HIS A 4 -29.97 -51.53 -33.06
C HIS A 4 -30.03 -50.10 -32.49
N CYS A 5 -29.35 -49.21 -33.20
CA CYS A 5 -28.93 -47.86 -32.85
C CYS A 5 -29.96 -46.79 -33.26
N VAL A 6 -30.28 -45.81 -32.39
CA VAL A 6 -30.89 -44.51 -32.77
C VAL A 6 -30.37 -43.38 -31.86
N TYR A 7 -29.51 -42.55 -32.45
CA TYR A 7 -29.32 -41.08 -32.29
C TYR A 7 -29.22 -40.41 -30.90
N VAL A 8 -28.02 -39.91 -30.57
CA VAL A 8 -27.77 -38.73 -29.70
C VAL A 8 -26.59 -37.96 -30.32
N PRO A 9 -26.66 -36.63 -30.53
CA PRO A 9 -25.67 -35.89 -31.32
C PRO A 9 -24.35 -35.74 -30.56
N MET A 10 -23.25 -36.23 -31.13
CA MET A 10 -21.89 -35.98 -30.64
C MET A 10 -21.31 -34.71 -31.25
N THR A 11 -20.86 -33.85 -30.35
CA THR A 11 -20.07 -32.63 -30.53
C THR A 11 -18.73 -32.90 -31.23
N PRO A 12 -18.36 -32.15 -32.29
CA PRO A 12 -17.03 -32.22 -32.86
C PRO A 12 -16.03 -31.44 -32.00
N ILE A 13 -15.03 -32.16 -31.51
CA ILE A 13 -13.76 -31.63 -30.99
C ILE A 13 -12.98 -31.08 -32.18
N LEU A 14 -12.81 -29.78 -32.22
CA LEU A 14 -11.88 -29.06 -33.09
C LEU A 14 -11.16 -28.03 -32.21
N ASP A 15 -9.82 -28.11 -32.21
CA ASP A 15 -8.90 -27.10 -31.69
C ASP A 15 -9.18 -25.72 -32.29
N PRO A 16 -9.14 -24.67 -31.46
CA PRO A 16 -8.68 -23.38 -31.94
C PRO A 16 -7.87 -22.64 -30.86
N ASP A 17 -6.55 -22.87 -30.82
CA ASP A 17 -5.61 -21.85 -30.31
C ASP A 17 -5.39 -20.82 -31.42
N ASN A 18 -6.28 -19.84 -31.50
CA ASN A 18 -6.05 -18.58 -32.19
C ASN A 18 -6.96 -17.51 -31.59
N ASP A 19 -6.49 -16.87 -30.51
CA ASP A 19 -6.85 -15.48 -30.30
C ASP A 19 -5.66 -14.69 -29.78
N SER A 20 -5.23 -13.78 -30.65
CA SER A 20 -4.17 -12.82 -30.48
C SER A 20 -4.71 -11.62 -29.70
N THR A 21 -4.45 -11.55 -28.41
CA THR A 21 -4.56 -10.30 -27.65
C THR A 21 -3.20 -9.80 -27.23
N SER A 22 -2.85 -8.70 -27.86
CA SER A 22 -1.72 -7.81 -27.69
C SER A 22 -1.52 -7.33 -26.24
N LEU A 23 -0.44 -7.77 -25.61
CA LEU A 23 0.26 -7.04 -24.55
C LEU A 23 1.72 -7.50 -24.55
N ASP A 24 2.61 -6.68 -25.11
CA ASP A 24 4.03 -6.63 -24.75
C ASP A 24 4.53 -5.22 -25.13
N GLY A 25 4.37 -4.30 -24.17
CA GLY A 25 5.02 -3.00 -24.19
C GLY A 25 6.41 -3.16 -23.63
N ASP A 26 7.39 -3.45 -24.49
CA ASP A 26 8.79 -3.52 -24.10
C ASP A 26 9.34 -2.11 -23.81
N ASP A 27 9.57 -1.90 -22.52
CA ASP A 27 10.22 -0.76 -21.88
C ASP A 27 11.63 -0.55 -22.48
N TYR A 28 11.84 0.60 -23.11
CA TYR A 28 13.07 0.93 -23.82
C TYR A 28 13.95 1.81 -22.92
N ASP A 29 14.78 1.17 -22.09
CA ASP A 29 15.73 1.83 -21.20
C ASP A 29 16.72 2.70 -22.00
N SER A 30 16.57 4.02 -21.85
CA SER A 30 17.43 5.07 -22.42
C SER A 30 18.43 5.56 -21.38
N PRO A 31 19.76 5.53 -21.64
CA PRO A 31 20.69 6.35 -20.90
C PRO A 31 21.07 7.58 -21.75
N LEU A 32 20.29 8.65 -21.63
CA LEU A 32 20.62 9.98 -22.16
C LEU A 32 19.88 11.05 -21.35
N THR A 33 20.50 11.55 -20.29
CA THR A 33 20.15 12.82 -19.65
C THR A 33 21.30 13.79 -19.84
N ASP A 34 21.12 14.76 -20.74
CA ASP A 34 21.86 16.02 -20.75
C ASP A 34 21.00 17.02 -19.94
N LEU A 35 21.52 17.55 -18.83
CA LEU A 35 20.89 18.59 -18.02
C LEU A 35 21.81 19.82 -17.95
N GLU A 36 21.36 20.91 -18.58
CA GLU A 36 21.61 22.31 -18.18
C GLU A 36 20.29 22.73 -17.44
N ASP A 37 20.19 23.55 -16.39
CA ASP A 37 21.01 24.67 -15.90
C ASP A 37 20.56 25.09 -14.47
N SER A 38 21.46 25.73 -13.70
CA SER A 38 21.27 26.79 -12.69
C SER A 38 20.46 26.67 -11.36
N THR A 39 21.21 26.95 -10.27
CA THR A 39 20.90 27.70 -9.02
C THR A 39 20.00 27.13 -7.91
N GLY A 40 20.53 27.04 -6.67
CA GLY A 40 19.73 27.07 -5.43
C GLY A 40 20.25 26.29 -4.22
N SER A 41 21.23 26.88 -3.49
CA SER A 41 21.61 26.78 -2.06
C SER A 41 21.11 25.64 -1.12
N SER A 42 22.05 25.24 -0.23
CA SER A 42 21.89 24.57 1.09
C SER A 42 21.84 23.03 1.06
N GLY A 43 22.67 22.25 1.75
CA GLY A 43 23.72 22.49 2.74
C GLY A 43 24.06 21.13 3.40
N TYR A 44 25.31 20.96 3.85
CA TYR A 44 25.80 19.96 4.81
C TYR A 44 26.39 18.61 4.31
N SER A 45 27.70 18.67 4.03
CA SER A 45 28.81 17.84 4.52
C SER A 45 28.72 16.30 4.53
N SER A 46 29.51 15.65 3.67
CA SER A 46 30.19 14.38 4.00
C SER A 46 31.59 14.36 3.40
N LEU A 47 32.52 13.88 4.21
CA LEU A 47 33.98 13.90 4.08
C LEU A 47 34.46 12.92 2.99
N GLU A 48 35.30 13.40 2.06
CA GLU A 48 36.13 12.58 1.19
C GLU A 48 37.59 12.66 1.67
N GLU A 49 38.16 11.52 2.05
CA GLU A 49 39.61 11.34 2.18
C GLU A 49 40.22 10.96 0.83
N THR A 50 41.07 11.86 0.35
CA THR A 50 41.95 11.74 -0.80
C THR A 50 43.06 10.71 -0.59
N PHE A 51 43.38 9.93 -1.62
CA PHE A 51 44.73 9.39 -1.81
C PHE A 51 45.37 10.00 -3.06
N SER A 52 46.51 10.65 -2.83
CA SER A 52 47.35 11.31 -3.83
C SER A 52 48.24 10.30 -4.54
N GLU A 53 48.43 10.46 -5.84
CA GLU A 53 49.72 10.14 -6.46
C GLU A 53 50.23 11.36 -7.25
N SER A 54 51.40 11.80 -6.83
CA SER A 54 52.17 12.94 -7.28
C SER A 54 52.77 12.70 -8.67
N SER A 55 52.55 13.64 -9.58
CA SER A 55 53.51 13.93 -10.65
C SER A 55 53.57 15.45 -10.82
N GLY A 56 54.55 16.05 -10.13
CA GLY A 56 54.81 17.47 -10.17
C GLY A 56 55.32 17.91 -11.54
N SER A 57 54.59 18.84 -12.16
CA SER A 57 55.18 19.78 -13.10
C SER A 57 54.85 21.19 -12.63
N GLU A 58 55.82 21.81 -11.99
CA GLU A 58 55.82 23.17 -11.50
C GLU A 58 55.91 24.13 -12.69
N TYR A 59 54.98 25.07 -12.80
CA TYR A 59 55.09 26.25 -13.66
C TYR A 59 54.78 27.48 -12.82
N GLY A 60 55.74 28.39 -12.70
CA GLY A 60 55.56 29.70 -12.11
C GLY A 60 56.14 30.79 -13.00
N GLY A 61 55.32 31.82 -13.27
CA GLY A 61 55.81 33.19 -13.40
C GLY A 61 56.01 33.76 -14.81
N LYS A 62 55.08 34.64 -15.23
CA LYS A 62 55.19 35.55 -16.38
C LYS A 62 56.33 36.57 -16.20
N THR A 63 57.03 36.95 -17.27
CA THR A 63 57.36 38.36 -17.64
C THR A 63 57.79 38.47 -19.12
N HIS A 64 57.51 39.62 -19.74
CA HIS A 64 57.73 39.97 -21.15
C HIS A 64 59.22 40.15 -21.54
N ASN A 65 59.64 39.73 -22.76
CA ASN A 65 60.24 40.61 -23.78
C ASN A 65 60.69 39.91 -25.11
N LYS A 66 60.26 40.51 -26.23
CA LYS A 66 60.89 40.73 -27.56
C LYS A 66 61.92 39.75 -28.20
N LYS A 67 61.51 39.20 -29.37
CA LYS A 67 62.18 39.17 -30.72
C LYS A 67 63.47 38.31 -30.98
N PRO A 68 63.77 37.95 -32.26
CA PRO A 68 64.31 36.64 -32.74
C PRO A 68 65.75 36.79 -33.32
N PRO A 69 66.27 36.07 -34.37
CA PRO A 69 66.19 34.68 -34.90
C PRO A 69 67.61 34.05 -35.17
N ALA A 70 67.71 32.89 -35.85
CA ALA A 70 68.66 32.51 -36.95
C ALA A 70 69.08 31.01 -36.91
N LYS A 71 68.74 30.16 -37.89
CA LYS A 71 69.38 29.89 -39.21
C LYS A 71 70.85 29.42 -39.17
N LYS A 72 71.11 28.13 -39.48
CA LYS A 72 71.88 27.59 -40.65
C LYS A 72 72.41 26.15 -40.40
N ARG A 73 72.04 25.20 -41.26
CA ARG A 73 72.88 24.42 -42.23
C ARG A 73 73.95 23.51 -41.57
N ALA A 74 73.90 22.18 -41.62
CA ALA A 74 73.98 21.20 -42.73
C ALA A 74 75.38 21.00 -43.36
N ARG A 75 75.95 19.78 -43.23
CA ARG A 75 76.63 18.95 -44.27
C ARG A 75 77.14 17.61 -43.63
N VAL A 76 76.76 16.41 -44.13
CA VAL A 76 77.36 15.57 -45.22
C VAL A 76 78.75 15.04 -44.81
N ALA A 77 79.14 13.75 -44.85
CA ALA A 77 79.06 12.64 -45.83
C ALA A 77 79.12 11.27 -45.10
N ASN A 78 78.43 10.20 -45.49
CA ASN A 78 78.64 9.24 -46.59
C ASN A 78 79.97 8.43 -46.53
N VAL A 79 79.89 7.10 -46.42
CA VAL A 79 80.43 6.07 -47.34
C VAL A 79 80.34 4.65 -46.72
N LYS A 80 80.03 3.69 -47.59
CA LYS A 80 79.83 2.24 -47.40
C LYS A 80 81.15 1.46 -47.19
N ALA A 81 81.03 0.29 -46.53
CA ALA A 81 81.33 -1.06 -47.08
C ALA A 81 82.17 -2.00 -46.17
N LEU A 82 81.56 -3.16 -45.90
CA LEU A 82 82.04 -4.55 -45.84
C LEU A 82 83.28 -5.01 -45.00
N ASN A 83 82.95 -5.92 -44.08
CA ASN A 83 83.47 -7.30 -43.89
C ASN A 83 84.66 -7.65 -42.96
N THR A 84 84.32 -8.58 -42.04
CA THR A 84 85.08 -9.69 -41.41
C THR A 84 86.18 -9.41 -40.39
N GLY A 85 85.94 -9.86 -39.15
CA GLY A 85 86.91 -10.03 -38.08
C GLY A 85 86.27 -10.66 -36.85
N VAL A 86 86.91 -11.69 -36.31
CA VAL A 86 86.39 -12.74 -35.42
C VAL A 86 86.25 -12.32 -33.94
N ILE A 87 85.15 -12.80 -33.33
CA ILE A 87 84.83 -13.14 -31.92
C ILE A 87 85.74 -12.60 -30.80
N LEU A 88 85.13 -11.86 -29.87
CA LEU A 88 85.35 -12.03 -28.42
C LEU A 88 84.00 -11.97 -27.70
N ALA A 89 83.57 -13.12 -27.21
CA ALA A 89 82.38 -13.26 -26.38
C ALA A 89 82.62 -12.62 -25.02
N THR A 90 81.77 -11.66 -24.65
CA THR A 90 81.56 -11.28 -23.25
C THR A 90 80.12 -11.60 -22.89
N ASN A 91 79.98 -12.51 -21.93
CA ASN A 91 78.72 -12.97 -21.37
C ASN A 91 78.06 -11.84 -20.59
N GLY A 92 77.15 -11.13 -21.26
CA GLY A 92 76.12 -10.32 -20.61
C GLY A 92 74.77 -10.84 -21.07
N SER A 93 74.07 -11.57 -20.19
CA SER A 93 72.66 -11.96 -20.36
C SER A 93 71.77 -10.72 -20.29
N GLY A 94 71.88 -9.85 -21.30
CA GLY A 94 70.87 -8.88 -21.62
C GLY A 94 69.71 -9.66 -22.20
N ARG A 95 68.60 -9.76 -21.45
CA ARG A 95 67.29 -10.15 -21.98
C ARG A 95 67.15 -9.51 -23.37
N LYS A 96 67.27 -10.30 -24.44
CA LYS A 96 66.94 -9.85 -25.79
C LYS A 96 65.53 -9.30 -25.66
N LYS A 97 65.35 -7.98 -25.70
CA LYS A 97 64.03 -7.38 -25.85
C LYS A 97 63.50 -8.00 -27.13
N LYS A 98 62.65 -9.02 -27.02
CA LYS A 98 61.91 -9.63 -28.13
C LYS A 98 61.06 -8.51 -28.67
N THR A 99 61.64 -7.74 -29.56
CA THR A 99 61.05 -6.52 -30.07
C THR A 99 60.17 -6.98 -31.23
N LEU A 100 58.87 -6.75 -31.10
CA LEU A 100 57.87 -6.99 -32.14
C LEU A 100 58.16 -6.17 -33.43
N SER A 101 59.22 -5.36 -33.45
CA SER A 101 59.70 -4.63 -34.63
C SER A 101 60.07 -5.56 -35.79
N LEU A 102 60.42 -6.82 -35.52
CA LEU A 102 60.70 -7.82 -36.56
C LEU A 102 59.42 -8.27 -37.31
N ILE A 103 58.23 -8.08 -36.73
CA ILE A 103 56.97 -8.43 -37.42
C ILE A 103 56.80 -7.58 -38.68
N ILE A 104 57.16 -6.29 -38.63
CA ILE A 104 57.03 -5.38 -39.77
C ILE A 104 58.04 -5.71 -40.89
N THR A 105 59.09 -6.50 -40.59
CA THR A 105 60.08 -6.95 -41.58
C THR A 105 59.72 -8.27 -42.27
N MET A 106 58.63 -8.92 -41.87
CA MET A 106 58.15 -10.15 -42.52
C MET A 106 57.57 -9.87 -43.92
N PRO A 107 57.64 -10.85 -44.85
CA PRO A 107 56.95 -10.76 -46.12
C PRO A 107 55.46 -10.47 -45.93
N ILE A 108 54.90 -9.64 -46.81
CA ILE A 108 53.50 -9.19 -46.72
C ILE A 108 52.53 -10.39 -46.75
N ASP A 109 52.85 -11.45 -47.50
CA ASP A 109 52.00 -12.64 -47.61
C ASP A 109 51.85 -13.37 -46.26
N ILE A 110 52.94 -13.49 -45.49
CA ILE A 110 52.91 -14.08 -44.16
C ILE A 110 52.14 -13.19 -43.18
N LEU A 111 52.29 -11.86 -43.31
CA LEU A 111 51.51 -10.92 -42.51
C LEU A 111 50.03 -11.00 -42.83
N PHE A 112 49.66 -11.15 -44.10
CA PHE A 112 48.27 -11.33 -44.52
C PHE A 112 47.67 -12.65 -44.04
N GLU A 113 48.44 -13.73 -44.01
CA GLU A 113 48.00 -15.00 -43.42
C GLU A 113 47.70 -14.82 -41.93
N ILE A 114 48.63 -14.22 -41.17
CA ILE A 114 48.45 -13.94 -39.74
C ILE A 114 47.25 -13.03 -39.50
N PHE A 115 47.16 -11.93 -40.25
CA PHE A 115 46.06 -10.97 -40.13
C PHE A 115 44.72 -11.56 -40.56
N GLY A 116 44.72 -12.52 -41.48
CA GLY A 116 43.55 -13.25 -41.93
C GLY A 116 42.93 -14.12 -40.83
N LEU A 117 43.67 -14.45 -39.77
CA LEU A 117 43.18 -15.18 -38.60
C LEU A 117 42.55 -14.27 -37.53
N LEU A 118 42.73 -12.95 -37.63
CA LEU A 118 42.25 -11.98 -36.64
C LEU A 118 40.79 -11.58 -36.86
N GLY A 119 40.17 -11.00 -35.83
CA GLY A 119 38.85 -10.36 -35.95
C GLY A 119 38.94 -8.94 -36.54
N PRO A 120 37.82 -8.38 -37.02
CA PRO A 120 37.80 -7.05 -37.63
C PRO A 120 38.14 -5.94 -36.63
N VAL A 121 37.80 -6.13 -35.34
CA VAL A 121 38.15 -5.20 -34.24
C VAL A 121 39.68 -5.13 -34.08
N ASP A 122 40.34 -6.28 -34.06
CA ASP A 122 41.78 -6.38 -33.86
C ASP A 122 42.54 -5.79 -35.05
N LEU A 123 42.09 -6.04 -36.28
CA LEU A 123 42.66 -5.40 -37.47
C LEU A 123 42.51 -3.88 -37.45
N LEU A 124 41.38 -3.36 -37.00
CA LEU A 124 41.20 -1.91 -36.86
C LEU A 124 42.16 -1.34 -35.83
N HIS A 125 42.28 -1.97 -34.66
CA HIS A 125 43.25 -1.54 -33.64
C HIS A 125 44.67 -1.60 -34.18
N LEU A 126 45.06 -2.70 -34.81
CA LEU A 126 46.37 -2.88 -35.40
C LEU A 126 46.69 -1.80 -36.44
N SER A 127 45.74 -1.49 -37.33
CA SER A 127 45.87 -0.40 -38.32
C SER A 127 46.05 0.98 -37.70
N ARG A 128 45.66 1.17 -36.44
CA ARG A 128 45.79 2.42 -35.68
C ARG A 128 47.06 2.48 -34.83
N THR A 129 47.79 1.37 -34.66
CA THR A 129 49.02 1.32 -33.83
C THR A 129 50.24 1.97 -34.49
N THR A 130 50.52 1.68 -35.77
CA THR A 130 51.70 2.19 -36.47
C THR A 130 51.39 2.61 -37.91
N LYS A 131 52.19 3.55 -38.45
CA LYS A 131 52.07 4.00 -39.85
C LYS A 131 52.31 2.86 -40.85
N ALA A 132 53.16 1.89 -40.51
CA ALA A 132 53.46 0.75 -41.37
C ALA A 132 52.26 -0.19 -41.49
N PHE A 133 51.68 -0.63 -40.36
CA PHE A 133 50.46 -1.45 -40.38
C PHE A 133 49.29 -0.73 -41.03
N ARG A 134 49.15 0.58 -40.79
CA ARG A 134 48.17 1.41 -41.49
C ARG A 134 48.33 1.34 -43.01
N LYS A 135 49.56 1.52 -43.53
CA LYS A 135 49.82 1.49 -44.97
C LYS A 135 49.52 0.12 -45.58
N VAL A 136 49.87 -0.96 -44.88
CA VAL A 136 49.64 -2.35 -45.35
C VAL A 136 48.15 -2.70 -45.32
N LEU A 137 47.48 -2.50 -44.19
CA LEU A 137 46.08 -2.90 -43.98
C LEU A 137 45.07 -2.03 -44.72
N LEU A 138 45.41 -0.78 -45.08
CA LEU A 138 44.55 0.09 -45.88
C LEU A 138 44.84 -0.02 -47.40
N SER A 139 45.77 -0.89 -47.81
CA SER A 139 46.06 -1.11 -49.23
C SER A 139 45.00 -2.00 -49.89
N ASN A 140 44.86 -1.88 -51.22
CA ASN A 140 43.95 -2.74 -51.99
C ASN A 140 44.28 -4.23 -51.89
N ASN A 141 45.54 -4.58 -51.58
CA ASN A 141 45.97 -5.97 -51.46
C ASN A 141 45.46 -6.63 -50.16
N ALA A 142 45.05 -5.85 -49.16
CA ALA A 142 44.54 -6.36 -47.89
C ALA A 142 43.03 -6.68 -47.92
N VAL A 143 42.34 -6.51 -49.06
CA VAL A 143 40.88 -6.73 -49.15
C VAL A 143 40.49 -8.16 -48.77
N SER A 144 41.26 -9.17 -49.19
CA SER A 144 41.03 -10.58 -48.82
C SER A 144 41.18 -10.80 -47.31
N VAL A 145 42.12 -10.11 -46.67
CA VAL A 145 42.36 -10.18 -45.22
C VAL A 145 41.16 -9.65 -44.44
N TRP A 146 40.62 -8.48 -44.84
CA TRP A 146 39.43 -7.92 -44.19
C TRP A 146 38.17 -8.79 -44.40
N LYS A 147 38.04 -9.42 -45.57
CA LYS A 147 36.97 -10.40 -45.83
C LYS A 147 37.10 -11.61 -44.92
N ALA A 148 38.30 -12.20 -44.82
CA ALA A 148 38.57 -13.33 -43.94
C ALA A 148 38.26 -12.98 -42.47
N ALA A 149 38.74 -11.83 -42.00
CA ALA A 149 38.47 -11.36 -40.64
C ALA A 149 36.99 -11.19 -40.33
N ARG A 150 36.21 -10.65 -41.29
CA ARG A 150 34.76 -10.54 -41.17
C ARG A 150 34.10 -11.92 -41.05
N VAL A 151 34.50 -12.88 -41.88
CA VAL A 151 33.97 -14.26 -41.85
C VAL A 151 34.31 -14.93 -40.51
N ASN A 152 35.54 -14.77 -40.01
CA ASN A 152 35.98 -15.32 -38.73
C ASN A 152 35.16 -14.79 -37.54
N ARG A 153 34.74 -13.51 -37.58
CA ARG A 153 33.88 -12.96 -36.54
C ARG A 153 32.52 -13.68 -36.44
N GLY A 154 32.06 -14.25 -37.56
CA GLY A 154 30.79 -14.96 -37.67
C GLY A 154 29.58 -14.02 -37.66
N GLY A 155 28.57 -14.35 -38.47
CA GLY A 155 27.27 -13.66 -38.48
C GLY A 155 27.26 -12.22 -39.00
N VAL A 156 28.42 -11.57 -39.22
CA VAL A 156 28.51 -10.20 -39.75
C VAL A 156 28.02 -10.15 -41.20
N PRO A 157 27.11 -9.21 -41.55
CA PRO A 157 26.61 -9.07 -42.91
C PRO A 157 27.75 -8.79 -43.89
N ASN A 158 27.52 -9.18 -45.15
CA ASN A 158 28.41 -8.78 -46.24
C ASN A 158 28.60 -7.26 -46.29
N CYS A 159 29.71 -6.83 -46.89
CA CYS A 159 30.01 -5.42 -47.05
C CYS A 159 28.92 -4.75 -47.87
N MET A 160 28.43 -3.62 -47.34
CA MET A 160 27.33 -2.90 -47.97
C MET A 160 27.71 -2.45 -49.40
N PRO A 161 26.78 -2.49 -50.37
CA PRO A 161 27.06 -2.11 -51.75
C PRO A 161 27.70 -0.71 -51.86
N GLY A 162 28.84 -0.60 -52.54
CA GLY A 162 29.55 0.67 -52.71
C GLY A 162 30.37 1.14 -51.50
N MET A 163 30.64 0.26 -50.53
CA MET A 163 31.58 0.51 -49.42
C MET A 163 32.75 -0.49 -49.50
N SER A 164 33.93 -0.09 -49.03
CA SER A 164 35.07 -1.00 -48.87
C SER A 164 34.97 -1.82 -47.58
N GLU A 165 35.58 -3.01 -47.53
CA GLU A 165 35.57 -3.86 -46.33
C GLU A 165 36.17 -3.16 -45.10
N VAL A 166 37.14 -2.25 -45.32
CA VAL A 166 37.76 -1.45 -44.27
C VAL A 166 36.77 -0.43 -43.68
N GLU A 167 36.08 0.31 -44.54
CA GLU A 167 35.06 1.28 -44.12
C GLU A 167 33.92 0.58 -43.41
N TRP A 168 33.53 -0.61 -43.91
CA TRP A 168 32.50 -1.45 -43.30
C TRP A 168 32.91 -1.91 -41.90
N ALA A 169 34.13 -2.44 -41.76
CA ALA A 169 34.67 -2.79 -40.46
C ALA A 169 34.71 -1.57 -39.52
N ASN A 170 35.16 -0.41 -40.01
CA ASN A 170 35.22 0.82 -39.21
C ASN A 170 33.83 1.34 -38.81
N LEU A 171 32.81 1.16 -39.64
CA LEU A 171 31.43 1.52 -39.32
C LEU A 171 30.88 0.67 -38.18
N LEU A 172 31.07 -0.65 -38.28
CA LEU A 172 30.57 -1.60 -37.30
C LEU A 172 31.37 -1.60 -35.99
N PHE A 173 32.70 -1.55 -36.08
CA PHE A 173 33.63 -1.85 -34.99
C PHE A 173 34.63 -0.73 -34.70
N GLY A 174 34.61 0.38 -35.45
CA GLY A 174 35.61 1.44 -35.35
C GLY A 174 35.50 2.37 -34.15
N GLY A 175 34.53 2.15 -33.25
CA GLY A 175 34.29 2.94 -32.05
C GLY A 175 32.91 3.60 -32.02
N SER A 176 32.69 4.45 -31.01
CA SER A 176 31.41 5.13 -30.76
C SER A 176 31.48 6.64 -31.02
N GLN A 177 32.34 7.07 -31.94
CA GLN A 177 32.49 8.49 -32.27
C GLN A 177 31.61 8.92 -33.45
N CYS A 178 31.09 10.14 -33.39
CA CYS A 178 30.44 10.82 -34.50
C CYS A 178 31.46 11.05 -35.63
N TYR A 179 31.10 10.72 -36.86
CA TYR A 179 31.98 10.86 -38.03
C TYR A 179 32.16 12.31 -38.48
N VAL A 180 31.30 13.22 -38.01
CA VAL A 180 31.32 14.63 -38.37
C VAL A 180 32.11 15.46 -37.35
N CYS A 181 31.72 15.38 -36.07
CA CYS A 181 32.28 16.22 -35.01
C CYS A 181 33.18 15.47 -34.00
N GLY A 182 33.25 14.13 -34.08
CA GLY A 182 34.09 13.34 -33.17
C GLY A 182 33.52 13.09 -31.77
N THR A 183 32.33 13.60 -31.44
CA THR A 183 31.64 13.34 -30.16
C THR A 183 31.53 11.84 -29.90
N LYS A 184 31.93 11.38 -28.70
CA LYS A 184 31.93 9.97 -28.29
C LYS A 184 30.53 9.53 -27.80
N GLY A 185 30.34 8.22 -27.58
CA GLY A 185 29.10 7.68 -27.02
C GLY A 185 28.01 7.32 -28.05
N ILE A 186 28.28 7.49 -29.34
CA ILE A 186 27.35 7.21 -30.44
C ILE A 186 27.37 5.72 -30.80
N MET A 187 26.53 4.94 -30.12
CA MET A 187 26.45 3.49 -30.32
C MET A 187 25.63 3.08 -31.53
N ARG A 188 24.70 3.93 -31.98
CA ARG A 188 23.88 3.65 -33.14
C ARG A 188 24.63 3.89 -34.45
N VAL A 189 24.57 2.91 -35.34
CA VAL A 189 24.91 3.07 -36.76
C VAL A 189 23.63 3.36 -37.50
N ASP A 190 23.62 4.38 -38.35
CA ASP A 190 22.60 4.53 -39.37
C ASP A 190 23.11 3.91 -40.67
N PHE A 191 22.53 2.78 -41.06
CA PHE A 191 22.92 2.03 -42.26
C PHE A 191 22.40 2.66 -43.56
N GLY A 192 21.29 3.42 -43.50
CA GLY A 192 20.72 4.09 -44.67
C GLY A 192 21.60 5.22 -45.17
N ILE A 193 22.08 6.05 -44.23
CA ILE A 193 23.09 7.10 -44.51
C ILE A 193 24.53 6.65 -44.23
N ARG A 194 24.74 5.41 -43.79
CA ARG A 194 26.05 4.74 -43.69
C ARG A 194 27.06 5.42 -42.77
N ARG A 195 26.60 5.92 -41.62
CA ARG A 195 27.46 6.66 -40.67
C ARG A 195 26.95 6.60 -39.24
N ARG A 196 27.86 6.95 -38.32
CA ARG A 196 27.53 7.32 -36.94
C ARG A 196 27.50 8.84 -36.85
N ALA A 197 26.36 9.40 -36.45
CA ALA A 197 26.21 10.84 -36.25
C ALA A 197 25.48 11.10 -34.93
N CYS A 198 25.94 12.10 -34.17
CA CYS A 198 25.23 12.58 -33.00
C CYS A 198 23.96 13.35 -33.41
N THR A 199 23.05 13.54 -32.46
CA THR A 199 21.77 14.24 -32.67
C THR A 199 21.96 15.64 -33.27
N SER A 200 22.94 16.42 -32.79
CA SER A 200 23.23 17.75 -33.34
C SER A 200 23.68 17.70 -34.80
N CYS A 201 24.53 16.74 -35.17
CA CYS A 201 24.96 16.55 -36.55
C CYS A 201 23.82 16.03 -37.44
N LEU A 202 22.93 15.19 -36.93
CA LEU A 202 21.74 14.76 -37.67
C LEU A 202 20.81 15.95 -37.94
N LYS A 203 20.51 16.78 -36.94
CA LYS A 203 19.68 17.99 -37.10
C LYS A 203 20.25 18.97 -38.13
N LYS A 204 21.58 19.13 -38.15
CA LYS A 204 22.26 20.08 -39.03
C LYS A 204 22.34 19.61 -40.49
N ASN A 205 22.52 18.31 -40.72
CA ASN A 205 22.89 17.79 -42.04
C ASN A 205 21.80 16.92 -42.70
N LEU A 206 20.73 16.58 -41.99
CA LEU A 206 19.58 15.89 -42.58
C LEU A 206 18.60 16.88 -43.21
N VAL A 207 18.20 16.57 -44.43
CA VAL A 207 17.23 17.31 -45.22
C VAL A 207 15.97 16.46 -45.35
N TYR A 208 14.86 17.02 -44.88
CA TYR A 208 13.55 16.38 -44.93
C TYR A 208 12.96 16.49 -46.35
N LYS A 209 12.37 15.40 -46.88
CA LYS A 209 11.87 15.33 -48.27
C LYS A 209 11.01 16.54 -48.70
N PRO A 210 9.97 16.97 -47.96
CA PRO A 210 9.18 18.16 -48.30
C PRO A 210 9.98 19.48 -48.29
N ASN A 211 11.05 19.57 -47.50
CA ASN A 211 11.86 20.78 -47.41
C ASN A 211 12.91 20.88 -48.53
N PHE A 212 13.10 19.82 -49.34
CA PHE A 212 14.14 19.77 -50.36
C PHE A 212 14.12 20.99 -51.28
N SER A 213 12.97 21.34 -51.86
CA SER A 213 12.85 22.46 -52.80
C SER A 213 13.15 23.82 -52.15
N SER A 214 12.92 23.97 -50.85
CA SER A 214 13.28 25.20 -50.11
C SER A 214 14.78 25.28 -49.80
N THR A 215 15.41 24.14 -49.51
CA THR A 215 16.85 24.07 -49.15
C THR A 215 17.74 24.08 -50.40
N PHE A 216 17.29 23.47 -51.49
CA PHE A 216 18.01 23.36 -52.75
C PHE A 216 17.12 23.75 -53.95
N PRO A 217 16.77 25.03 -54.11
CA PRO A 217 15.83 25.47 -55.15
C PRO A 217 16.35 25.28 -56.58
N SER A 218 17.68 25.20 -56.77
CA SER A 218 18.33 25.03 -58.07
C SER A 218 18.55 23.57 -58.47
N LEU A 219 18.19 22.61 -57.63
CA LEU A 219 18.42 21.18 -57.87
C LEU A 219 17.13 20.46 -58.28
N ASP A 220 17.25 19.54 -59.23
CA ASP A 220 16.14 18.70 -59.69
C ASP A 220 15.69 17.75 -58.56
N PRO A 221 14.39 17.74 -58.18
CA PRO A 221 13.84 16.84 -57.16
C PRO A 221 14.13 15.35 -57.38
N ILE A 222 14.41 14.92 -58.62
CA ILE A 222 14.78 13.53 -58.93
C ILE A 222 16.00 13.05 -58.14
N ILE A 223 16.88 13.96 -57.70
CA ILE A 223 18.08 13.63 -56.92
C ILE A 223 17.73 12.86 -55.64
N MET A 224 16.57 13.13 -55.04
CA MET A 224 16.10 12.39 -53.85
C MET A 224 15.88 10.91 -54.15
N ASP A 225 15.39 10.55 -55.34
CA ASP A 225 15.20 9.14 -55.73
C ASP A 225 16.53 8.44 -56.09
N LEU A 226 17.60 9.22 -56.27
CA LEU A 226 18.95 8.73 -56.60
C LEU A 226 19.91 8.71 -55.40
N THR A 227 19.42 9.13 -54.22
CA THR A 227 20.22 9.32 -53.00
C THR A 227 19.72 8.40 -51.89
N PRO A 228 20.61 7.63 -51.23
CA PRO A 228 20.23 6.87 -50.03
C PRO A 228 19.68 7.79 -48.94
N PHE A 229 18.73 7.28 -48.17
CA PHE A 229 18.06 8.03 -47.09
C PHE A 229 18.06 7.24 -45.79
N THR A 230 17.62 7.91 -44.73
CA THR A 230 17.24 7.29 -43.46
C THR A 230 15.81 7.63 -43.13
N ASN A 231 15.16 6.78 -42.34
CA ASN A 231 13.82 7.04 -41.80
C ASN A 231 13.85 7.70 -40.42
N ILE A 232 15.04 8.01 -39.90
CA ILE A 232 15.24 8.61 -38.58
C ILE A 232 15.55 10.09 -38.75
N GLY A 233 14.66 10.93 -38.22
CA GLY A 233 14.88 12.38 -38.21
C GLY A 233 15.86 12.82 -37.12
N GLY A 234 16.50 13.97 -37.30
CA GLY A 234 17.40 14.55 -36.29
C GLY A 234 16.71 14.93 -34.96
N TRP A 235 15.38 15.04 -34.96
CA TRP A 235 14.54 15.33 -33.81
C TRP A 235 13.80 14.10 -33.28
N ALA A 236 13.96 12.93 -33.91
CA ALA A 236 13.17 11.75 -33.60
C ALA A 236 13.72 10.94 -32.41
N HIS A 237 14.73 11.43 -31.70
CA HIS A 237 15.42 10.72 -30.59
C HIS A 237 15.84 9.27 -30.91
N GLY A 238 15.97 8.96 -32.20
CA GLY A 238 16.33 7.63 -32.68
C GLY A 238 15.15 6.78 -33.18
N HIS A 239 13.90 7.21 -33.05
CA HIS A 239 12.76 6.52 -33.61
C HIS A 239 12.70 6.67 -35.14
N ALA A 240 12.35 5.57 -35.81
CA ALA A 240 12.05 5.61 -37.23
C ALA A 240 10.66 6.25 -37.43
N SER A 241 10.51 6.99 -38.51
CA SER A 241 9.26 7.62 -38.93
C SER A 241 8.89 7.15 -40.33
N GLY A 242 7.65 7.43 -40.78
CA GLY A 242 7.27 7.24 -42.18
C GLY A 242 7.96 8.22 -43.15
N SER A 243 8.77 9.15 -42.64
CA SER A 243 9.43 10.21 -43.41
C SER A 243 10.83 9.81 -43.86
N LYS A 244 11.23 10.28 -45.05
CA LYS A 244 12.58 10.10 -45.61
C LYS A 244 13.44 11.33 -45.37
N PHE A 245 14.64 11.10 -44.85
CA PHE A 245 15.65 12.14 -44.60
C PHE A 245 16.93 11.82 -45.36
N PHE A 246 17.48 12.83 -46.02
CA PHE A 246 18.64 12.71 -46.88
C PHE A 246 19.80 13.50 -46.30
N TRP A 247 21.02 13.02 -46.45
CA TRP A 247 22.17 13.80 -46.01
C TRP A 247 22.56 14.85 -47.04
N SER A 248 22.77 16.08 -46.59
CA SER A 248 23.08 17.23 -47.46
C SER A 248 24.28 16.98 -48.37
N ASP A 249 25.39 16.44 -47.85
CA ASP A 249 26.59 16.21 -48.68
C ASP A 249 26.37 15.10 -49.71
N ASP A 250 25.51 14.12 -49.42
CA ASP A 250 25.22 13.04 -50.35
C ASP A 250 24.33 13.52 -51.49
N ILE A 251 23.36 14.40 -51.19
CA ILE A 251 22.57 15.13 -52.20
C ILE A 251 23.51 15.88 -53.15
N LEU A 252 24.43 16.69 -52.59
CA LEU A 252 25.34 17.51 -53.39
C LEU A 252 26.27 16.67 -54.27
N LYS A 253 26.77 15.54 -53.77
CA LYS A 253 27.59 14.60 -54.56
C LYS A 253 26.80 13.99 -55.72
N VAL A 254 25.56 13.55 -55.47
CA VAL A 254 24.71 12.98 -56.52
C VAL A 254 24.30 14.05 -57.53
N ALA A 255 24.01 15.27 -57.06
CA ALA A 255 23.70 16.41 -57.92
C ALA A 255 24.87 16.75 -58.86
N ALA A 256 26.11 16.77 -58.34
CA ALA A 256 27.30 17.00 -59.16
C ALA A 256 27.48 15.91 -60.23
N GLN A 257 27.26 14.64 -59.88
CA GLN A 257 27.31 13.54 -60.85
C GLN A 257 26.22 13.68 -61.92
N LEU A 258 24.97 13.95 -61.51
CA LEU A 258 23.85 14.15 -62.43
C LEU A 258 24.11 15.33 -63.37
N GLY A 259 24.66 16.43 -62.86
CA GLY A 259 25.01 17.63 -63.62
C GLY A 259 26.05 17.35 -64.71
N MET A 260 26.99 16.44 -64.50
CA MET A 260 27.94 16.02 -65.53
C MET A 260 27.23 15.35 -66.72
N TYR A 261 26.28 14.46 -66.45
CA TYR A 261 25.49 13.80 -67.50
C TYR A 261 24.52 14.77 -68.18
N GLN A 262 23.89 15.67 -67.42
CA GLN A 262 23.03 16.73 -67.99
C GLN A 262 23.82 17.67 -68.90
N LYS A 263 25.04 18.04 -68.51
CA LYS A 263 25.96 18.83 -69.35
C LYS A 263 26.33 18.09 -70.63
N ASP A 264 26.60 16.78 -70.57
CA ASP A 264 26.86 15.96 -71.75
C ASP A 264 25.67 15.94 -72.72
N VAL A 265 24.44 15.91 -72.20
CA VAL A 265 23.20 16.01 -72.99
C VAL A 265 23.06 17.39 -73.62
N HIS A 266 23.29 18.46 -72.85
CA HIS A 266 23.24 19.84 -73.33
C HIS A 266 24.30 20.10 -74.43
N MET A 267 25.46 19.45 -74.33
CA MET A 267 26.53 19.52 -75.33
C MET A 267 26.32 18.58 -76.53
N PHE A 268 25.14 17.96 -76.65
CA PHE A 268 24.76 17.05 -77.75
C PHE A 268 25.75 15.90 -77.99
N LYS A 269 26.46 15.42 -76.95
CA LYS A 269 27.39 14.30 -77.11
C LYS A 269 26.63 13.04 -77.54
N LEU A 270 27.22 12.28 -78.45
CA LEU A 270 26.63 11.02 -78.95
C LEU A 270 26.28 10.08 -77.78
N GLY A 271 25.06 9.56 -77.79
CA GLY A 271 24.56 8.64 -76.74
C GLY A 271 24.36 9.26 -75.35
N ALA A 272 24.52 10.57 -75.15
CA ALA A 272 24.44 11.20 -73.83
C ALA A 272 23.07 11.01 -73.15
N LYS A 273 21.96 11.10 -73.90
CA LYS A 273 20.61 10.88 -73.35
C LYS A 273 20.46 9.46 -72.77
N LYS A 274 20.94 8.45 -73.50
CA LYS A 274 20.94 7.05 -73.04
C LYS A 274 21.82 6.88 -71.80
N ARG A 275 23.05 7.43 -71.82
CA ARG A 275 23.96 7.39 -70.66
C ARG A 275 23.37 8.04 -69.40
N LEU A 276 22.64 9.16 -69.55
CA LEU A 276 21.96 9.81 -68.44
C LEU A 276 20.86 8.92 -67.84
N GLU A 277 20.05 8.28 -68.70
CA GLU A 277 18.98 7.39 -68.22
C GLU A 277 19.53 6.12 -67.59
N ASP A 278 20.57 5.51 -68.19
CA ASP A 278 21.28 4.37 -67.62
C ASP A 278 21.87 4.71 -66.24
N PHE A 279 22.43 5.91 -66.07
CA PHE A 279 22.92 6.40 -64.77
C PHE A 279 21.79 6.53 -63.75
N LYS A 280 20.66 7.17 -64.10
CA LYS A 280 19.49 7.30 -63.22
C LYS A 280 18.99 5.92 -62.77
N GLN A 281 18.81 5.00 -63.71
CA GLN A 281 18.34 3.66 -63.43
C GLN A 281 19.33 2.86 -62.58
N SER A 282 20.63 2.97 -62.87
CA SER A 282 21.68 2.33 -62.07
C SER A 282 21.71 2.87 -60.64
N ARG A 283 21.51 4.18 -60.44
CA ARG A 283 21.46 4.79 -59.12
C ARG A 283 20.20 4.40 -58.34
N LYS A 284 19.03 4.32 -58.98
CA LYS A 284 17.81 3.80 -58.34
C LYS A 284 18.02 2.36 -57.85
N ARG A 285 18.52 1.47 -58.72
CA ARG A 285 18.87 0.08 -58.34
C ARG A 285 19.88 0.03 -57.20
N TYR A 286 20.87 0.92 -57.22
CA TYR A 286 21.83 1.02 -56.12
C TYR A 286 21.14 1.42 -54.81
N VAL A 287 20.29 2.45 -54.81
CA VAL A 287 19.53 2.88 -53.63
C VAL A 287 18.67 1.73 -53.10
N ASP A 288 17.94 1.03 -53.96
CA ASP A 288 17.15 -0.15 -53.58
C ASP A 288 18.03 -1.24 -52.94
N SER A 289 19.22 -1.51 -53.52
CA SER A 289 20.18 -2.46 -52.95
C SER A 289 20.68 -2.06 -51.56
N VAL A 290 20.80 -0.76 -51.28
CA VAL A 290 21.15 -0.27 -49.94
C VAL A 290 20.05 -0.61 -48.95
N PHE A 291 18.79 -0.30 -49.28
CA PHE A 291 17.66 -0.52 -48.38
C PHE A 291 17.39 -1.98 -48.09
N ASN A 292 17.50 -2.84 -49.11
CA ASN A 292 17.43 -4.28 -48.91
C ASN A 292 18.54 -4.76 -47.94
N HIS A 293 19.73 -4.17 -48.02
CA HIS A 293 20.84 -4.49 -47.14
C HIS A 293 20.70 -3.88 -45.73
N VAL A 294 20.06 -2.71 -45.58
CA VAL A 294 19.78 -2.07 -44.29
C VAL A 294 18.99 -3.01 -43.39
N ALA A 295 17.93 -3.64 -43.91
CA ALA A 295 17.12 -4.60 -43.16
C ALA A 295 17.96 -5.78 -42.63
N ILE A 296 18.90 -6.30 -43.43
CA ILE A 296 19.83 -7.37 -43.03
C ILE A 296 20.75 -6.86 -41.89
N CYS A 297 21.26 -5.64 -42.01
CA CYS A 297 22.14 -5.05 -41.01
C CYS A 297 21.42 -4.79 -39.69
N ASP A 298 20.20 -4.26 -39.72
CA ASP A 298 19.39 -4.01 -38.52
C ASP A 298 19.05 -5.32 -37.80
N ALA A 299 18.65 -6.36 -38.55
CA ALA A 299 18.42 -7.69 -38.00
C ALA A 299 19.68 -8.26 -37.33
N TRP A 300 20.85 -8.10 -37.96
CA TRP A 300 22.11 -8.51 -37.38
C TRP A 300 22.47 -7.73 -36.11
N VAL A 301 22.34 -6.39 -36.10
CA VAL A 301 22.65 -5.57 -34.91
C VAL A 301 21.80 -6.01 -33.72
N ASN A 302 20.52 -6.26 -33.95
CA ASN A 302 19.61 -6.73 -32.90
C ASN A 302 20.03 -8.12 -32.39
N ARG A 303 20.40 -9.05 -33.28
CA ARG A 303 20.88 -10.39 -32.90
C ARG A 303 22.21 -10.34 -32.13
N ASP A 304 23.18 -9.56 -32.61
CA ASP A 304 24.49 -9.41 -31.97
C ASP A 304 24.35 -8.72 -30.60
N ARG A 305 23.46 -7.72 -30.47
CA ARG A 305 23.12 -7.12 -29.17
C ARG A 305 22.55 -8.15 -28.19
N LYS A 306 21.53 -8.91 -28.62
CA LYS A 306 20.93 -9.98 -27.81
C LYS A 306 21.95 -11.03 -27.39
N HIS A 307 22.82 -11.45 -28.33
CA HIS A 307 23.88 -12.41 -28.04
C HIS A 307 24.86 -11.88 -27.00
N ARG A 308 25.37 -10.66 -27.15
CA ARG A 308 26.26 -10.04 -26.15
C ARG A 308 25.61 -9.92 -24.78
N GLN A 309 24.34 -9.53 -24.73
CA GLN A 309 23.57 -9.45 -23.49
C GLN A 309 23.39 -10.82 -22.83
N SER A 310 23.10 -11.85 -23.63
CA SER A 310 23.00 -13.24 -23.18
C SER A 310 24.32 -13.72 -22.60
N THR A 311 25.44 -13.56 -23.32
CA THR A 311 26.77 -13.95 -22.85
C THR A 311 27.17 -13.20 -21.56
N ALA A 312 26.87 -11.90 -21.47
CA ALA A 312 27.13 -11.13 -20.26
C ALA A 312 26.27 -11.61 -19.07
N THR A 313 25.02 -12.01 -19.32
CA THR A 313 24.11 -12.53 -18.29
C THR A 313 24.52 -13.92 -17.83
N GLU A 314 24.90 -14.80 -18.75
CA GLU A 314 25.45 -16.11 -18.45
C GLU A 314 26.74 -15.99 -17.63
N LEU A 315 27.67 -15.10 -18.02
CA LEU A 315 28.89 -14.86 -17.27
C LEU A 315 28.63 -14.28 -15.88
N ARG A 316 27.65 -13.37 -15.75
CA ARG A 316 27.21 -12.87 -14.43
C ARG A 316 26.68 -14.00 -13.56
N SER A 317 25.86 -14.89 -14.12
CA SER A 317 25.32 -16.06 -13.41
C SER A 317 26.43 -17.02 -12.98
N GLN A 318 27.36 -17.35 -13.87
CA GLN A 318 28.52 -18.21 -13.55
C GLN A 318 29.39 -17.58 -12.47
N ASN A 319 29.68 -16.29 -12.58
CA ASN A 319 30.44 -15.55 -11.56
C ASN A 319 29.72 -15.53 -10.21
N LYS A 320 28.39 -15.35 -10.19
CA LYS A 320 27.57 -15.40 -8.98
C LYS A 320 27.75 -16.74 -8.26
N GLU A 321 27.62 -17.86 -8.97
CA GLU A 321 27.80 -19.20 -8.40
C GLU A 321 29.24 -19.48 -7.96
N LEU A 322 30.24 -19.00 -8.71
CA LEU A 322 31.64 -19.09 -8.32
C LEU A 322 31.92 -18.32 -7.03
N ILE A 323 31.36 -17.11 -6.87
CA ILE A 323 31.54 -16.32 -5.66
C ILE A 323 30.88 -17.00 -4.47
N LYS A 324 29.63 -17.48 -4.61
CA LYS A 324 28.96 -18.27 -3.57
C LYS A 324 29.83 -19.44 -3.10
N THR A 325 30.30 -20.24 -4.05
CA THR A 325 31.16 -21.40 -3.78
C THR A 325 32.45 -21.00 -3.07
N ARG A 326 33.10 -19.91 -3.49
CA ARG A 326 34.33 -19.42 -2.86
C ARG A 326 34.10 -18.91 -1.43
N LEU A 327 33.00 -18.20 -1.18
CA LEU A 327 32.65 -17.73 0.18
C LEU A 327 32.37 -18.89 1.14
N ILE A 328 31.64 -19.92 0.67
CA ILE A 328 31.38 -21.12 1.48
C ILE A 328 32.70 -21.83 1.81
N ARG A 329 33.63 -21.95 0.84
CA ARG A 329 34.97 -22.52 1.07
C ARG A 329 35.83 -21.71 2.04
N LEU A 330 35.57 -20.42 2.21
CA LEU A 330 36.22 -19.57 3.20
C LEU A 330 35.62 -19.72 4.61
N GLY A 331 34.57 -20.53 4.77
CA GLY A 331 33.94 -20.82 6.07
C GLY A 331 32.69 -20.00 6.38
N HIS A 332 32.14 -19.26 5.40
CA HIS A 332 30.86 -18.58 5.59
C HIS A 332 29.68 -19.56 5.52
N ASP A 333 28.68 -19.33 6.38
CA ASP A 333 27.43 -20.10 6.41
C ASP A 333 26.69 -20.07 5.07
N THR A 334 26.14 -21.21 4.66
CA THR A 334 25.48 -21.39 3.36
C THR A 334 24.19 -20.57 3.24
N ASN A 335 23.42 -20.44 4.33
CA ASN A 335 22.17 -19.68 4.34
C ASN A 335 22.45 -18.18 4.29
N ASP A 336 23.47 -17.70 5.01
CA ASP A 336 23.89 -16.29 4.96
C ASP A 336 24.35 -15.90 3.55
N VAL A 337 25.16 -16.75 2.92
CA VAL A 337 25.61 -16.54 1.53
C VAL A 337 24.40 -16.53 0.59
N ALA A 338 23.47 -17.48 0.71
CA ALA A 338 22.26 -17.50 -0.11
C ALA A 338 21.40 -16.23 0.08
N ARG A 339 21.16 -15.81 1.33
CA ARG A 339 20.39 -14.60 1.68
C ARG A 339 21.04 -13.33 1.12
N MET A 340 22.38 -13.24 1.15
CA MET A 340 23.11 -12.10 0.55
C MET A 340 22.82 -11.97 -0.95
N PHE A 341 22.90 -13.08 -1.68
CA PHE A 341 22.75 -13.10 -3.14
C PHE A 341 21.31 -13.02 -3.64
N ASN A 342 20.33 -13.15 -2.75
CA ASN A 342 18.93 -12.86 -3.03
C ASN A 342 18.63 -11.35 -2.93
N ASN A 343 19.32 -10.64 -2.04
CA ASN A 343 19.07 -9.22 -1.75
C ASN A 343 20.01 -8.25 -2.49
N ARG A 344 21.17 -8.71 -2.97
CA ARG A 344 22.12 -7.89 -3.74
C ARG A 344 22.54 -8.58 -5.03
N ASP A 345 22.55 -7.83 -6.11
CA ASP A 345 23.08 -8.28 -7.39
C ASP A 345 24.55 -7.90 -7.54
N TYR A 346 25.43 -8.91 -7.53
CA TYR A 346 26.85 -8.74 -7.83
C TYR A 346 27.06 -8.91 -9.34
N ALA A 347 26.69 -7.89 -10.10
CA ALA A 347 26.79 -7.90 -11.55
C ALA A 347 28.26 -7.75 -12.02
N ILE A 348 28.99 -8.87 -12.06
CA ILE A 348 30.34 -8.92 -12.63
C ILE A 348 30.26 -9.54 -14.02
N ASP A 349 30.36 -8.68 -15.03
CA ASP A 349 30.25 -8.96 -16.47
C ASP A 349 31.58 -9.36 -17.13
N LYS A 350 32.61 -9.68 -16.32
CA LYS A 350 33.95 -10.04 -16.76
C LYS A 350 34.45 -11.28 -16.03
N GLU A 351 35.37 -12.00 -16.65
CA GLU A 351 35.96 -13.20 -16.07
C GLU A 351 36.51 -12.94 -14.64
N LEU A 352 36.10 -13.81 -13.72
CA LEU A 352 36.53 -13.79 -12.33
C LEU A 352 37.86 -14.53 -12.16
N THR A 353 38.94 -13.88 -12.60
CA THR A 353 40.31 -14.37 -12.37
C THR A 353 40.68 -14.29 -10.90
N ASP A 354 41.67 -15.07 -10.45
CA ASP A 354 42.10 -15.05 -9.05
C ASP A 354 42.64 -13.69 -8.60
N ALA A 355 43.30 -12.95 -9.49
CA ALA A 355 43.73 -11.58 -9.22
C ALA A 355 42.54 -10.61 -9.06
N ARG A 356 41.44 -10.83 -9.80
CA ARG A 356 40.19 -10.05 -9.61
C ARG A 356 39.51 -10.45 -8.31
N TRP A 357 39.41 -11.74 -8.02
CA TRP A 357 38.84 -12.27 -6.79
C TRP A 357 39.51 -11.68 -5.55
N LYS A 358 40.85 -11.71 -5.48
CA LYS A 358 41.61 -11.12 -4.37
C LYS A 358 41.32 -9.63 -4.14
N ARG A 359 41.04 -8.87 -5.20
CA ARG A 359 40.67 -7.45 -5.08
C ARG A 359 39.22 -7.23 -4.64
N LEU A 360 38.31 -8.13 -5.00
CA LEU A 360 36.89 -8.02 -4.67
C LEU A 360 36.55 -8.57 -3.30
N LEU A 361 37.31 -9.55 -2.82
CA LEU A 361 37.05 -10.27 -1.59
C LEU A 361 36.83 -9.35 -0.37
N PRO A 362 37.69 -8.36 -0.05
CA PRO A 362 37.49 -7.53 1.14
C PRO A 362 36.16 -6.76 1.13
N ARG A 363 35.74 -6.29 -0.06
CA ARG A 363 34.47 -5.58 -0.22
C ARG A 363 33.27 -6.51 -0.03
N ILE A 364 33.36 -7.74 -0.53
CA ILE A 364 32.31 -8.74 -0.41
C ILE A 364 32.16 -9.18 1.06
N GLU A 365 33.27 -9.43 1.76
CA GLU A 365 33.28 -9.79 3.19
C GLU A 365 32.73 -8.67 4.08
N HIS A 366 33.10 -7.42 3.80
CA HIS A 366 32.56 -6.26 4.50
C HIS A 366 31.04 -6.17 4.32
N ASN A 367 30.55 -6.25 3.07
CA ASN A 367 29.11 -6.24 2.79
C ASN A 367 28.37 -7.40 3.49
N LEU A 368 28.96 -8.60 3.50
CA LEU A 368 28.37 -9.77 4.16
C LEU A 368 28.27 -9.54 5.68
N SER A 369 29.27 -8.90 6.27
CA SER A 369 29.30 -8.59 7.70
C SER A 369 28.24 -7.55 8.07
N GLU A 370 28.09 -6.48 7.28
CA GLU A 370 27.02 -5.49 7.48
C GLU A 370 25.63 -6.12 7.36
N LEU A 371 25.42 -6.98 6.36
CA LEU A 371 24.16 -7.67 6.17
C LEU A 371 23.82 -8.62 7.31
N LYS A 372 24.80 -9.38 7.83
CA LYS A 372 24.62 -10.25 9.00
C LYS A 372 24.13 -9.45 10.21
N GLU A 373 24.70 -8.28 10.47
CA GLU A 373 24.25 -7.43 11.59
C GLU A 373 22.83 -6.88 11.37
N GLN A 374 22.50 -6.47 10.14
CA GLN A 374 21.14 -6.04 9.80
C GLN A 374 20.12 -7.16 9.98
N TRP A 375 20.45 -8.38 9.55
CA TRP A 375 19.60 -9.55 9.72
C TRP A 375 19.43 -9.91 11.18
N ARG A 376 20.50 -9.89 11.98
CA ARG A 376 20.43 -10.13 13.43
C ARG A 376 19.44 -9.18 14.12
N LEU A 377 19.50 -7.89 13.79
CA LEU A 377 18.57 -6.88 14.32
C LEU A 377 17.14 -7.09 13.84
N GLN A 378 16.97 -7.48 12.57
CA GLN A 378 15.65 -7.75 11.99
C GLN A 378 15.02 -8.99 12.63
N ASP A 379 15.76 -10.09 12.73
CA ASP A 379 15.33 -11.35 13.30
C ASP A 379 14.98 -11.16 14.80
N GLN A 380 15.73 -10.33 15.54
CA GLN A 380 15.40 -9.94 16.92
C GLN A 380 14.07 -9.17 17.02
N ARG A 381 13.83 -8.20 16.12
CA ARG A 381 12.57 -7.43 16.06
C ARG A 381 11.38 -8.34 15.72
N ASP A 382 11.57 -9.24 14.78
CA ASP A 382 10.53 -10.17 14.33
C ASP A 382 10.15 -11.16 15.43
N ALA A 383 11.12 -11.75 16.13
CA ALA A 383 10.87 -12.60 17.29
C ALA A 383 10.15 -11.83 18.42
N SER A 384 10.60 -10.61 18.75
CA SER A 384 9.96 -9.76 19.77
C SER A 384 8.49 -9.47 19.43
N ARG A 385 8.22 -9.14 18.17
CA ARG A 385 6.86 -8.88 17.66
C ARG A 385 6.00 -10.14 17.69
N LEU A 386 6.56 -11.29 17.31
CA LEU A 386 5.86 -12.57 17.30
C LEU A 386 5.45 -12.98 18.72
N ARG A 387 6.40 -12.95 19.66
CA ARG A 387 6.17 -13.23 21.09
C ARG A 387 5.09 -12.32 21.67
N LYS A 388 5.17 -11.00 21.43
CA LYS A 388 4.17 -10.02 21.87
C LYS A 388 2.77 -10.34 21.32
N THR A 389 2.68 -10.65 20.03
CA THR A 389 1.40 -10.96 19.38
C THR A 389 0.77 -12.24 19.95
N HIS A 390 1.59 -13.28 20.18
CA HIS A 390 1.09 -14.54 20.74
C HIS A 390 0.64 -14.38 22.19
N LEU A 391 1.43 -13.69 23.02
CA LEU A 391 1.05 -13.35 24.40
C LEU A 391 -0.24 -12.52 24.43
N GLN A 392 -0.40 -11.55 23.52
CA GLN A 392 -1.62 -10.74 23.43
C GLN A 392 -2.84 -11.60 23.10
N ASN A 393 -2.72 -12.52 22.12
CA ASN A 393 -3.81 -13.43 21.76
C ASN A 393 -4.21 -14.33 22.93
N MET A 394 -3.22 -14.86 23.66
CA MET A 394 -3.48 -15.66 24.86
C MET A 394 -4.17 -14.84 25.96
N TYR A 395 -3.68 -13.62 26.20
CA TYR A 395 -4.26 -12.71 27.19
C TYR A 395 -5.69 -12.30 26.83
N ASP A 396 -5.94 -11.91 25.58
CA ASP A 396 -7.28 -11.55 25.10
C ASP A 396 -8.24 -12.75 25.18
N ASN A 397 -7.77 -13.99 24.93
CA ASN A 397 -8.57 -15.20 25.12
C ASN A 397 -8.88 -15.47 26.58
N TYR A 398 -7.91 -15.32 27.49
CA TYR A 398 -8.13 -15.44 28.93
C TYR A 398 -9.15 -14.40 29.42
N VAL A 399 -8.98 -13.12 29.04
CA VAL A 399 -9.90 -12.04 29.40
C VAL A 399 -11.31 -12.28 28.86
N ARG A 400 -11.48 -12.86 27.67
CA ARG A 400 -12.81 -13.26 27.16
C ARG A 400 -13.49 -14.34 28.01
N GLN A 401 -12.71 -15.21 28.66
CA GLN A 401 -13.23 -16.26 29.54
C GLN A 401 -13.56 -15.74 30.94
N LEU A 402 -12.97 -14.62 31.37
CA LEU A 402 -13.32 -13.98 32.63
C LEU A 402 -14.79 -13.51 32.60
N ARG A 403 -15.64 -14.20 33.38
CA ARG A 403 -17.07 -13.83 33.53
C ARG A 403 -17.26 -12.45 34.18
N ARG A 404 -16.29 -11.97 34.98
CA ARG A 404 -16.43 -10.83 35.91
C ARG A 404 -15.10 -10.09 36.08
N GLY A 405 -15.12 -8.75 36.01
CA GLY A 405 -13.99 -7.90 36.41
C GLY A 405 -13.48 -6.95 35.32
N PRO A 406 -12.95 -5.77 35.68
CA PRO A 406 -12.18 -4.94 34.76
C PRO A 406 -10.86 -5.67 34.48
N ALA A 407 -10.57 -5.94 33.20
CA ALA A 407 -9.29 -6.50 32.80
C ALA A 407 -8.24 -5.39 32.67
N PRO A 408 -7.03 -5.56 33.24
CA PRO A 408 -5.94 -4.62 33.00
C PRO A 408 -5.61 -4.50 31.50
N PRO A 409 -5.03 -3.38 31.06
CA PRO A 409 -4.45 -3.31 29.71
C PRO A 409 -3.34 -4.35 29.56
N PHE A 410 -3.25 -4.93 28.36
CA PHE A 410 -2.18 -5.87 28.05
C PHE A 410 -0.81 -5.20 28.14
N GLU A 411 -0.74 -3.90 27.86
CA GLU A 411 0.47 -3.08 27.97
C GLU A 411 1.07 -3.13 29.37
N SER A 412 0.24 -3.09 30.42
CA SER A 412 0.71 -3.23 31.80
C SER A 412 1.24 -4.63 32.12
N PHE A 413 0.76 -5.67 31.42
CA PHE A 413 1.34 -7.01 31.52
C PHE A 413 2.74 -7.06 30.89
N LEU A 414 2.94 -6.33 29.79
CA LEU A 414 4.24 -6.25 29.11
C LEU A 414 5.31 -5.54 29.93
N GLU A 415 4.94 -4.71 30.91
CA GLU A 415 5.89 -4.00 31.79
C GLU A 415 6.49 -4.91 32.87
N ARG A 416 5.97 -6.12 33.08
CA ARG A 416 6.54 -7.07 34.03
C ARG A 416 7.94 -7.48 33.56
N ARG A 417 8.92 -7.41 34.47
CA ARG A 417 10.34 -7.69 34.17
C ARG A 417 10.56 -9.02 33.46
N ASP A 418 9.93 -10.09 33.94
CA ASP A 418 10.01 -11.43 33.35
C ASP A 418 9.45 -11.51 31.93
N VAL A 419 8.44 -10.69 31.61
CA VAL A 419 7.84 -10.60 30.26
C VAL A 419 8.73 -9.76 29.33
N VAL A 420 9.25 -8.62 29.81
CA VAL A 420 10.19 -7.77 29.06
C VAL A 420 11.45 -8.55 28.68
N ASP A 421 12.02 -9.27 29.65
CA ASP A 421 13.24 -10.05 29.45
C ASP A 421 13.00 -11.17 28.43
N PHE A 422 11.85 -11.86 28.50
CA PHE A 422 11.47 -12.87 27.50
C PHE A 422 11.29 -12.27 26.10
N ILE A 423 10.54 -11.16 25.97
CA ILE A 423 10.28 -10.54 24.67
C ILE A 423 11.58 -10.11 24.00
N ASN A 424 12.49 -9.51 24.75
CA ASN A 424 13.75 -8.95 24.23
C ASN A 424 14.90 -9.97 24.14
N SER A 425 14.70 -11.20 24.63
CA SER A 425 15.71 -12.25 24.56
C SER A 425 16.10 -12.58 23.11
N PRO A 426 17.31 -13.12 22.85
CA PRO A 426 17.72 -13.52 21.51
C PRO A 426 16.68 -14.44 20.84
N PRO A 427 16.46 -14.34 19.51
CA PRO A 427 15.57 -15.24 18.79
C PRO A 427 16.02 -16.69 18.96
N ALA A 428 15.07 -17.62 19.04
CA ALA A 428 15.40 -19.03 19.04
C ALA A 428 15.95 -19.46 17.67
N MET A 429 16.72 -20.57 17.61
CA MET A 429 17.19 -21.09 16.31
C MET A 429 16.03 -21.50 15.39
N GLU A 430 14.90 -21.93 15.97
CA GLU A 430 13.68 -22.26 15.26
C GLU A 430 12.55 -21.29 15.65
N PRO A 431 11.89 -20.60 14.71
CA PRO A 431 10.81 -19.65 15.00
C PRO A 431 9.64 -20.26 15.78
N GLU A 432 9.34 -21.55 15.60
CA GLU A 432 8.29 -22.24 16.36
C GLU A 432 8.62 -22.31 17.87
N SER A 433 9.91 -22.34 18.22
CA SER A 433 10.36 -22.40 19.61
C SER A 433 10.05 -21.10 20.36
N ASP A 434 10.11 -19.94 19.69
CA ASP A 434 9.74 -18.65 20.26
C ASP A 434 8.25 -18.58 20.67
N ILE A 435 7.38 -19.28 19.94
CA ILE A 435 5.96 -19.38 20.26
C ILE A 435 5.75 -20.40 21.38
N SER A 436 6.46 -21.53 21.35
CA SER A 436 6.30 -22.64 22.30
C SER A 436 6.57 -22.26 23.77
N ALA A 437 7.34 -21.20 24.00
CA ALA A 437 7.62 -20.67 25.34
C ALA A 437 6.53 -19.72 25.87
N CYS A 438 5.67 -19.17 25.01
CA CYS A 438 4.59 -18.26 25.43
C CYS A 438 3.57 -18.90 26.40
N PRO A 439 3.17 -20.19 26.24
CA PRO A 439 2.34 -20.91 27.21
C PRO A 439 2.80 -20.84 28.67
N ALA A 440 4.10 -20.72 28.94
CA ALA A 440 4.64 -20.62 30.31
C ALA A 440 4.17 -19.34 31.06
N PHE A 441 3.62 -18.36 30.33
CA PHE A 441 3.06 -17.14 30.92
C PHE A 441 1.55 -17.22 31.17
N ALA A 442 0.88 -18.29 30.74
CA ALA A 442 -0.56 -18.45 30.91
C ALA A 442 -0.98 -18.43 32.39
N ASP A 443 -0.22 -19.11 33.25
CA ASP A 443 -0.49 -19.21 34.69
C ASP A 443 -0.30 -17.87 35.44
N LYS A 444 0.35 -16.90 34.79
CA LYS A 444 0.57 -15.55 35.35
C LYS A 444 -0.59 -14.60 35.06
N PHE A 445 -1.46 -14.91 34.10
CA PHE A 445 -2.60 -14.04 33.79
C PHE A 445 -3.62 -13.93 34.94
N PRO A 446 -3.99 -15.03 35.64
CA PRO A 446 -4.88 -14.95 36.79
C PRO A 446 -4.32 -14.08 37.92
N GLU A 447 -3.08 -14.31 38.33
CA GLU A 447 -2.41 -13.52 39.38
C GLU A 447 -2.35 -12.03 39.02
N PHE A 448 -2.03 -11.73 37.75
CA PHE A 448 -1.99 -10.35 37.26
C PHE A 448 -3.38 -9.68 37.31
N CYS A 449 -4.43 -10.38 36.86
CA CYS A 449 -5.78 -9.84 36.85
C CYS A 449 -6.36 -9.69 38.26
N THR A 450 -6.12 -10.65 39.17
CA THR A 450 -6.57 -10.55 40.56
C THR A 450 -5.86 -9.43 41.30
N GLY A 451 -4.55 -9.28 41.09
CA GLY A 451 -3.77 -8.17 41.63
C GLY A 451 -4.29 -6.80 41.17
N TYR A 452 -4.62 -6.67 39.88
CA TYR A 452 -5.20 -5.44 39.33
C TYR A 452 -6.59 -5.12 39.92
N VAL A 453 -7.46 -6.12 40.03
CA VAL A 453 -8.78 -5.96 40.67
C VAL A 453 -8.64 -5.51 42.12
N HIS A 454 -7.74 -6.15 42.87
CA HIS A 454 -7.48 -5.81 44.26
C HIS A 454 -6.97 -4.37 44.41
N GLN A 455 -5.97 -3.96 43.62
CA GLN A 455 -5.47 -2.58 43.62
C GLN A 455 -6.56 -1.56 43.26
N THR A 456 -7.43 -1.90 42.30
CA THR A 456 -8.56 -1.03 41.92
C THR A 456 -9.55 -0.90 43.07
N LYS A 457 -9.93 -2.00 43.73
CA LYS A 457 -10.81 -1.98 44.91
C LYS A 457 -10.24 -1.11 46.02
N LEU A 458 -8.95 -1.28 46.35
CA LEU A 458 -8.26 -0.46 47.36
C LEU A 458 -8.30 1.04 47.03
N ALA A 459 -8.03 1.42 45.78
CA ALA A 459 -8.07 2.82 45.35
C ALA A 459 -9.49 3.44 45.48
N LEU A 460 -10.53 2.67 45.18
CA LEU A 460 -11.93 3.10 45.35
C LEU A 460 -12.29 3.28 46.83
N ILE A 461 -11.86 2.36 47.69
CA ILE A 461 -12.12 2.42 49.14
C ILE A 461 -11.41 3.63 49.76
N GLN A 462 -10.15 3.88 49.41
CA GLN A 462 -9.42 5.08 49.85
C GLN A 462 -10.17 6.37 49.44
N SER A 463 -10.73 6.39 48.23
CA SER A 463 -11.53 7.52 47.74
C SER A 463 -12.83 7.73 48.52
N LEU A 464 -13.51 6.64 48.95
CA LEU A 464 -14.70 6.71 49.79
C LEU A 464 -14.39 7.16 51.23
N GLY A 465 -13.26 6.71 51.79
CA GLY A 465 -12.84 7.05 53.16
C GLY A 465 -12.56 8.54 53.39
N SER A 466 -12.26 9.28 52.32
CA SER A 466 -12.05 10.74 52.37
C SER A 466 -13.37 11.54 52.35
N TYR A 467 -14.47 10.96 51.88
CA TYR A 467 -15.76 11.65 51.68
C TYR A 467 -16.82 11.31 52.75
N SER A 468 -16.66 10.17 53.38
CA SER A 468 -17.47 9.70 54.49
C SER A 468 -16.51 9.42 55.62
N GLY A 469 -16.75 9.95 56.82
CA GLY A 469 -15.88 9.79 58.00
C GLY A 469 -15.77 8.34 58.52
N ILE A 470 -15.37 7.41 57.64
CA ILE A 470 -15.36 5.95 57.75
C ILE A 470 -14.14 5.45 58.54
N SER A 471 -13.13 6.30 58.77
CA SER A 471 -11.88 5.94 59.47
C SER A 471 -12.09 5.22 60.82
N GLN A 472 -13.20 5.48 61.52
CA GLN A 472 -13.53 4.81 62.80
C GLN A 472 -14.38 3.53 62.64
N ASP A 473 -15.10 3.34 61.53
CA ASP A 473 -16.12 2.29 61.37
C ASP A 473 -15.54 1.00 60.74
N THR A 474 -14.46 1.08 59.95
CA THR A 474 -13.74 -0.11 59.43
C THR A 474 -13.16 -0.96 60.57
N LEU A 475 -12.69 -0.31 61.64
CA LEU A 475 -12.23 -0.94 62.87
C LEU A 475 -13.39 -1.59 63.66
N ALA A 476 -14.58 -0.99 63.64
CA ALA A 476 -15.76 -1.55 64.31
C ALA A 476 -16.30 -2.82 63.61
N LEU A 477 -16.26 -2.88 62.28
CA LEU A 477 -16.68 -4.04 61.48
C LEU A 477 -15.71 -5.23 61.61
N GLN A 478 -14.39 -4.97 61.72
CA GLN A 478 -13.40 -6.00 62.05
C GLN A 478 -13.61 -6.57 63.46
N ASN A 479 -13.96 -5.73 64.43
CA ASN A 479 -14.26 -6.16 65.80
C ASN A 479 -15.54 -7.02 65.92
N GLN A 480 -16.40 -7.06 64.90
CA GLN A 480 -17.61 -7.90 64.84
C GLN A 480 -17.39 -9.25 64.13
N GLY A 481 -16.16 -9.60 63.77
CA GLY A 481 -15.83 -10.91 63.18
C GLY A 481 -16.30 -11.08 61.73
N ILE A 482 -16.56 -9.98 61.01
CA ILE A 482 -16.99 -10.02 59.61
C ILE A 482 -15.77 -10.13 58.70
N ASN A 483 -15.71 -11.20 57.91
CA ASN A 483 -14.66 -11.40 56.90
C ASN A 483 -14.86 -10.39 55.74
N ASP A 484 -13.77 -9.71 55.39
CA ASP A 484 -13.61 -8.77 54.26
C ASP A 484 -14.42 -7.45 54.32
N PRO A 485 -14.09 -6.51 55.25
CA PRO A 485 -14.79 -5.23 55.43
C PRO A 485 -14.78 -4.33 54.18
N GLU A 486 -13.74 -4.49 53.36
CA GLU A 486 -13.49 -3.75 52.12
C GLU A 486 -14.56 -4.01 51.06
N GLU A 487 -15.05 -5.25 50.98
CA GLU A 487 -16.09 -5.63 50.01
C GLU A 487 -17.46 -5.08 50.41
N ILE A 488 -17.75 -4.98 51.71
CA ILE A 488 -19.00 -4.41 52.22
C ILE A 488 -19.13 -2.93 51.87
N LEU A 489 -18.04 -2.16 52.06
CA LEU A 489 -18.02 -0.75 51.71
C LEU A 489 -18.36 -0.53 50.24
N LEU A 490 -17.81 -1.36 49.35
CA LEU A 490 -18.07 -1.26 47.91
C LEU A 490 -19.50 -1.64 47.49
N GLN A 491 -20.29 -2.25 48.39
CA GLN A 491 -21.69 -2.65 48.16
C GLN A 491 -22.74 -1.70 48.77
N LEU A 492 -22.31 -0.67 49.52
CA LEU A 492 -23.21 0.32 50.10
C LEU A 492 -24.00 1.09 49.03
N ALA A 493 -25.24 1.46 49.33
CA ALA A 493 -26.07 2.29 48.44
C ALA A 493 -25.46 3.68 48.16
N THR A 494 -24.51 4.11 49.01
CA THR A 494 -23.75 5.36 48.89
C THR A 494 -22.41 5.21 48.17
N SER A 495 -22.02 3.99 47.76
CA SER A 495 -20.78 3.75 47.01
C SER A 495 -21.01 4.02 45.53
N ILE A 496 -20.96 5.30 45.16
CA ILE A 496 -21.28 5.77 43.81
C ILE A 496 -20.04 6.43 43.19
N PHE A 497 -19.61 5.89 42.07
CA PHE A 497 -18.41 6.27 41.34
C PHE A 497 -18.74 6.88 39.99
N GLN A 498 -17.76 7.50 39.35
CA GLN A 498 -17.82 8.02 37.99
C GLN A 498 -16.48 7.76 37.29
N CYS A 499 -16.53 7.41 36.01
CA CYS A 499 -15.33 7.26 35.20
C CYS A 499 -14.86 8.65 34.72
N ALA A 500 -13.60 9.00 34.98
CA ALA A 500 -13.03 10.27 34.55
C ALA A 500 -12.86 10.35 33.02
N SER A 501 -12.64 9.21 32.37
CA SER A 501 -12.33 9.12 30.93
C SER A 501 -13.55 9.18 30.02
N SER A 502 -14.74 8.79 30.50
CA SER A 502 -15.95 8.64 29.65
C SER A 502 -17.10 9.60 29.94
N ARG A 503 -17.01 10.49 30.95
CA ARG A 503 -18.18 11.27 31.46
C ARG A 503 -19.44 10.40 31.56
N SER A 504 -19.26 9.12 31.90
CA SER A 504 -20.34 8.13 31.92
C SER A 504 -21.33 8.41 33.04
N LEU A 505 -22.49 7.76 32.97
CA LEU A 505 -23.46 7.71 34.06
C LEU A 505 -22.79 7.26 35.37
N PRO A 506 -23.31 7.70 36.54
CA PRO A 506 -22.77 7.26 37.82
C PRO A 506 -22.87 5.74 37.98
N LEU A 507 -21.78 5.14 38.42
CA LEU A 507 -21.60 3.71 38.63
C LEU A 507 -21.89 3.39 40.10
N ILE A 508 -23.03 2.76 40.35
CA ILE A 508 -23.49 2.40 41.69
C ILE A 508 -22.89 1.04 42.07
N THR A 509 -22.14 0.98 43.17
CA THR A 509 -21.35 -0.15 43.70
C THR A 509 -20.20 -0.64 42.80
N TRP A 510 -19.34 -1.50 43.38
CA TRP A 510 -18.30 -2.22 42.63
C TRP A 510 -18.87 -3.00 41.45
N GLU A 511 -20.11 -3.49 41.55
CA GLU A 511 -20.75 -4.27 40.50
C GLU A 511 -20.86 -3.47 39.20
N LYS A 512 -21.16 -2.18 39.24
CA LYS A 512 -21.18 -1.36 38.01
C LYS A 512 -19.79 -0.93 37.56
N VAL A 513 -18.84 -0.78 38.48
CA VAL A 513 -17.44 -0.47 38.13
C VAL A 513 -16.79 -1.64 37.38
N GLN A 514 -17.00 -2.88 37.83
CA GLN A 514 -16.38 -4.06 37.23
C GLN A 514 -16.84 -4.35 35.79
N TYR A 515 -18.05 -3.91 35.42
CA TYR A 515 -18.60 -4.09 34.06
C TYR A 515 -18.48 -2.83 33.20
N HIS A 516 -17.88 -1.75 33.72
CA HIS A 516 -17.74 -0.51 32.97
C HIS A 516 -16.80 -0.68 31.75
N LYS A 517 -17.31 -0.35 30.56
CA LYS A 517 -16.51 -0.28 29.32
C LYS A 517 -16.36 1.18 28.90
N CYS A 518 -15.18 1.75 29.09
CA CYS A 518 -14.92 3.14 28.68
C CYS A 518 -14.84 3.26 27.15
N HIS A 519 -15.89 3.83 26.57
CA HIS A 519 -15.91 4.23 25.15
C HIS A 519 -15.40 5.66 25.05
N THR A 520 -14.09 5.84 24.84
CA THR A 520 -13.54 7.17 24.55
C THR A 520 -13.96 7.60 23.14
N TYR A 521 -14.93 8.50 23.04
CA TYR A 521 -15.50 8.99 21.78
C TYR A 521 -14.53 9.83 20.91
N ARG A 522 -13.21 9.87 21.16
CA ARG A 522 -12.32 10.87 20.50
C ARG A 522 -10.91 10.45 20.11
N LEU A 523 -10.48 9.21 20.27
CA LEU A 523 -9.16 8.81 19.74
C LEU A 523 -9.27 7.47 19.02
N TRP A 524 -8.41 7.32 18.02
CA TRP A 524 -8.32 6.22 17.07
C TRP A 524 -8.44 4.84 17.75
N PRO A 525 -8.92 3.78 17.05
CA PRO A 525 -9.31 2.49 17.65
C PRO A 525 -8.20 1.70 18.38
N THR A 526 -7.00 2.25 18.51
CA THR A 526 -5.77 1.54 18.89
C THR A 526 -5.28 1.81 20.30
N THR A 527 -5.85 2.76 21.06
CA THR A 527 -5.45 3.00 22.46
C THR A 527 -6.56 2.53 23.41
N LYS A 528 -6.41 1.33 23.98
CA LYS A 528 -7.22 0.87 25.14
C LYS A 528 -6.92 1.82 26.31
N VAL A 529 -7.84 2.75 26.59
CA VAL A 529 -7.68 3.74 27.67
C VAL A 529 -7.91 3.07 29.02
N THR A 530 -6.96 3.24 29.95
CA THR A 530 -7.15 2.87 31.35
C THR A 530 -8.24 3.74 31.97
N CYS A 531 -9.24 3.11 32.57
CA CYS A 531 -10.30 3.83 33.27
C CYS A 531 -9.77 4.26 34.64
N THR A 532 -9.82 5.56 34.94
CA THR A 532 -9.69 6.04 36.30
C THR A 532 -11.07 6.38 36.86
N PHE A 533 -11.32 5.97 38.10
CA PHE A 533 -12.61 6.14 38.76
C PHE A 533 -12.47 7.14 39.91
N SER A 534 -13.48 7.99 40.07
CA SER A 534 -13.59 8.96 41.17
C SER A 534 -14.98 8.85 41.80
N ILE A 535 -15.17 9.44 42.98
CA ILE A 535 -16.48 9.47 43.63
C ILE A 535 -17.44 10.43 42.90
N SER A 536 -18.72 10.05 42.78
CA SER A 536 -19.76 10.94 42.25
C SER A 536 -20.48 11.66 43.39
N GLN A 537 -20.01 12.85 43.73
CA GLN A 537 -20.56 13.61 44.87
C GLN A 537 -22.07 13.84 44.79
N SER A 538 -22.59 14.23 43.62
CA SER A 538 -24.03 14.44 43.41
C SER A 538 -24.82 13.13 43.54
N GLY A 539 -24.27 12.03 43.00
CA GLY A 539 -24.88 10.71 43.14
C GLY A 539 -24.98 10.26 44.60
N ILE A 540 -23.91 10.44 45.38
CA ILE A 540 -23.90 10.13 46.81
C ILE A 540 -24.97 10.95 47.54
N LEU A 541 -25.07 12.25 47.30
CA LEU A 541 -26.10 13.09 47.92
C LEU A 541 -27.52 12.64 47.57
N ALA A 542 -27.76 12.22 46.32
CA ALA A 542 -29.04 11.66 45.90
C ALA A 542 -29.40 10.38 46.69
N ALA A 543 -28.46 9.44 46.79
CA ALA A 543 -28.65 8.20 47.54
C ALA A 543 -28.90 8.46 49.02
N ARG A 544 -28.16 9.40 49.64
CA ARG A 544 -28.39 9.81 51.04
C ARG A 544 -29.79 10.37 51.27
N SER A 545 -30.29 11.19 50.34
CA SER A 545 -31.63 11.79 50.40
C SER A 545 -32.72 10.71 50.29
N LEU A 546 -32.56 9.76 49.36
CA LEU A 546 -33.49 8.64 49.18
C LEU A 546 -33.52 7.70 50.40
N LEU A 547 -32.35 7.34 50.96
CA LEU A 547 -32.25 6.49 52.16
C LEU A 547 -32.97 7.10 53.37
N ARG A 548 -32.78 8.40 53.60
CA ARG A 548 -33.49 9.12 54.68
C ARG A 548 -35.00 9.15 54.47
N LEU A 549 -35.46 9.28 53.23
CA LEU A 549 -36.88 9.31 52.90
C LEU A 549 -37.57 7.96 53.19
N VAL A 550 -36.88 6.83 52.98
CA VAL A 550 -37.39 5.50 53.28
C VAL A 550 -37.11 5.04 54.71
N GLY A 551 -36.42 5.85 55.52
CA GLY A 551 -36.11 5.55 56.92
C GLY A 551 -34.96 4.55 57.13
N LEU A 552 -34.07 4.38 56.15
CA LEU A 552 -32.90 3.50 56.23
C LEU A 552 -31.63 4.26 56.60
N ASP A 553 -30.70 3.58 57.28
CA ASP A 553 -29.43 4.19 57.68
C ASP A 553 -28.49 4.41 56.49
N VAL A 554 -27.96 5.62 56.38
CA VAL A 554 -27.11 6.08 55.29
C VAL A 554 -25.75 5.37 55.26
N LYS A 555 -25.24 4.95 56.42
CA LYS A 555 -23.89 4.42 56.56
C LYS A 555 -23.80 2.91 56.32
N THR A 556 -24.84 2.17 56.67
CA THR A 556 -24.81 0.70 56.68
C THR A 556 -25.68 0.04 55.61
N THR A 557 -26.58 0.79 54.96
CA THR A 557 -27.51 0.19 53.99
C THR A 557 -26.81 -0.20 52.68
N ALA A 558 -26.90 -1.48 52.33
CA ALA A 558 -26.45 -2.02 51.05
C ALA A 558 -27.36 -1.61 49.89
N ALA A 559 -26.81 -1.50 48.68
CA ALA A 559 -27.57 -1.21 47.47
C ALA A 559 -28.67 -2.25 47.19
N THR A 560 -28.40 -3.51 47.48
CA THR A 560 -29.36 -4.63 47.32
C THR A 560 -30.59 -4.49 48.21
N THR A 561 -30.45 -3.91 49.42
CA THR A 561 -31.58 -3.63 50.31
C THR A 561 -32.53 -2.60 49.68
N MET A 562 -31.98 -1.55 49.07
CA MET A 562 -32.79 -0.55 48.35
C MET A 562 -33.49 -1.14 47.13
N ASP A 563 -32.90 -2.13 46.46
CA ASP A 563 -33.53 -2.82 45.33
C ASP A 563 -34.76 -3.63 45.72
N GLN A 564 -34.69 -4.29 46.87
CA GLN A 564 -35.75 -5.18 47.36
C GLN A 564 -37.02 -4.42 47.77
N LEU A 565 -36.89 -3.14 48.18
CA LEU A 565 -38.04 -2.30 48.54
C LEU A 565 -38.96 -2.00 47.35
N GLN A 566 -38.43 -2.03 46.13
CA GLN A 566 -39.17 -1.74 44.89
C GLN A 566 -39.96 -0.41 44.91
N HIS A 567 -39.57 0.55 45.75
CA HIS A 567 -40.21 1.86 45.82
C HIS A 567 -39.93 2.69 44.56
N LEU A 568 -40.89 3.54 44.21
CA LEU A 568 -40.75 4.53 43.13
C LEU A 568 -40.80 5.94 43.71
N PHE A 569 -40.07 6.85 43.09
CA PHE A 569 -39.90 8.23 43.52
C PHE A 569 -40.20 9.21 42.38
N PHE A 570 -40.78 10.36 42.73
CA PHE A 570 -40.80 11.55 41.88
C PHE A 570 -39.69 12.51 42.28
N CYS A 571 -39.10 13.20 41.30
CA CYS A 571 -38.21 14.32 41.57
C CYS A 571 -39.03 15.59 41.78
N SER A 572 -38.92 16.20 42.97
CA SER A 572 -39.62 17.44 43.30
C SER A 572 -38.93 18.69 42.75
N ASN A 573 -37.68 18.57 42.30
CA ASN A 573 -36.92 19.66 41.66
C ASN A 573 -37.32 19.87 40.19
N CYS A 574 -37.97 18.90 39.55
CA CYS A 574 -38.35 18.98 38.13
C CYS A 574 -39.84 19.30 37.96
N PRO A 575 -40.20 20.24 37.06
CA PRO A 575 -41.61 20.49 36.74
C PRO A 575 -42.24 19.31 35.99
N PRO A 576 -43.57 19.11 36.09
CA PRO A 576 -44.29 18.14 35.26
C PRO A 576 -44.04 18.40 33.76
N LYS A 577 -43.86 17.33 32.99
CA LYS A 577 -43.66 17.38 31.54
C LYS A 577 -45.00 17.30 30.81
N GLN A 578 -45.08 17.89 29.63
CA GLN A 578 -46.31 17.92 28.82
C GLN A 578 -46.22 16.93 27.65
N GLU A 579 -47.27 16.14 27.43
CA GLU A 579 -47.39 15.22 26.30
C GLU A 579 -48.87 15.01 25.96
N ASN A 580 -49.23 15.11 24.68
CA ASN A 580 -50.61 14.94 24.18
C ASN A 580 -51.68 15.76 24.95
N GLY A 581 -51.33 16.95 25.44
CA GLY A 581 -52.24 17.82 26.20
C GLY A 581 -52.37 17.49 27.70
N GLY A 582 -51.72 16.43 28.19
CA GLY A 582 -51.66 16.07 29.61
C GLY A 582 -50.31 16.45 30.25
N LEU A 583 -50.33 16.69 31.57
CA LEU A 583 -49.12 16.84 32.38
C LEU A 583 -48.78 15.50 33.04
N TYR A 584 -47.51 15.12 33.04
CA TYR A 584 -47.03 13.90 33.68
C TYR A 584 -45.75 14.12 34.49
N ARG A 585 -45.56 13.27 35.50
CA ARG A 585 -44.30 13.13 36.23
C ARG A 585 -43.69 11.77 35.94
N MET A 586 -42.38 11.66 36.07
CA MET A 586 -41.66 10.42 35.82
C MET A 586 -41.39 9.71 37.16
N ALA A 587 -42.02 8.56 37.36
CA ALA A 587 -41.80 7.68 38.49
C ALA A 587 -40.55 6.83 38.22
N MET A 588 -39.55 6.93 39.10
CA MET A 588 -38.24 6.30 38.92
C MET A 588 -37.91 5.42 40.12
N ASP A 589 -37.22 4.30 39.90
CA ASP A 589 -36.60 3.57 41.00
C ASP A 589 -35.44 4.38 41.60
N TRP A 590 -34.87 3.91 42.72
CA TRP A 590 -33.82 4.65 43.40
C TRP A 590 -32.54 4.79 42.54
N ARG A 591 -32.18 3.79 41.73
CA ARG A 591 -30.99 3.83 40.86
C ARG A 591 -31.14 4.84 39.74
N ARG A 592 -32.30 4.88 39.07
CA ARG A 592 -32.64 5.88 38.05
C ARG A 592 -32.78 7.26 38.67
N SER A 593 -33.24 7.36 39.91
CA SER A 593 -33.28 8.63 40.66
C SER A 593 -31.87 9.18 40.92
N VAL A 594 -30.92 8.34 41.34
CA VAL A 594 -29.50 8.72 41.49
C VAL A 594 -28.92 9.21 40.16
N ILE A 595 -29.12 8.45 39.08
CA ILE A 595 -28.64 8.83 37.74
C ILE A 595 -29.27 10.14 37.27
N HIS A 596 -30.59 10.30 37.44
CA HIS A 596 -31.33 11.52 37.11
C HIS A 596 -30.76 12.74 37.84
N CYS A 597 -30.43 12.61 39.12
CA CYS A 597 -29.83 13.68 39.91
C CYS A 597 -28.51 14.17 39.31
N VAL A 598 -27.66 13.24 38.86
CA VAL A 598 -26.39 13.57 38.21
C VAL A 598 -26.62 14.16 36.81
N GLU A 599 -27.49 13.55 36.00
CA GLU A 599 -27.85 14.04 34.65
C GLU A 599 -28.40 15.48 34.69
N GLN A 600 -29.27 15.79 35.65
CA GLN A 600 -29.88 17.12 35.80
C GLN A 600 -29.06 18.06 36.69
N SER A 601 -27.92 17.61 37.24
CA SER A 601 -27.05 18.40 38.10
C SER A 601 -27.75 19.01 39.33
N HIS A 602 -28.65 18.27 39.97
CA HIS A 602 -29.35 18.74 41.17
C HIS A 602 -28.36 18.84 42.35
N ARG A 603 -28.22 20.04 42.93
CA ARG A 603 -27.36 20.28 44.10
C ARG A 603 -27.98 19.78 45.41
N GLU A 604 -29.29 19.95 45.55
CA GLU A 604 -30.09 19.48 46.69
C GLU A 604 -31.27 18.63 46.20
N PRO A 605 -31.09 17.31 46.09
CA PRO A 605 -32.12 16.42 45.55
C PRO A 605 -33.27 16.25 46.54
N ARG A 606 -34.48 16.60 46.12
CA ARG A 606 -35.73 16.43 46.85
C ARG A 606 -36.60 15.40 46.15
N TRP A 607 -37.02 14.40 46.90
CA TRP A 607 -37.77 13.25 46.40
C TRP A 607 -39.13 13.14 47.08
N GLU A 608 -40.10 12.63 46.33
CA GLU A 608 -41.44 12.31 46.82
C GLU A 608 -41.68 10.82 46.60
N LEU A 609 -41.99 10.08 47.68
CA LEU A 609 -42.27 8.65 47.63
C LEU A 609 -43.70 8.43 47.11
N LEU A 610 -43.86 7.53 46.14
CA LEU A 610 -45.18 7.22 45.60
C LEU A 610 -46.05 6.46 46.61
N SER A 611 -47.33 6.82 46.67
CA SER A 611 -48.31 6.14 47.51
C SER A 611 -48.68 4.75 46.94
N ALA A 612 -49.24 3.88 47.78
CA ALA A 612 -49.68 2.55 47.37
C ALA A 612 -50.68 2.59 46.20
N GLU A 613 -51.53 3.62 46.13
CA GLU A 613 -52.51 3.80 45.06
C GLU A 613 -51.84 4.21 43.75
N GLN A 614 -50.87 5.12 43.80
CA GLN A 614 -50.09 5.52 42.62
C GLN A 614 -49.25 4.36 42.07
N LEU A 615 -48.69 3.52 42.95
CA LEU A 615 -47.95 2.32 42.57
C LEU A 615 -48.84 1.30 41.84
N ARG A 616 -50.10 1.13 42.25
CA ARG A 616 -51.07 0.24 41.57
C ARG A 616 -51.35 0.70 40.14
N VAL A 617 -51.51 2.00 39.93
CA VAL A 617 -51.72 2.58 38.59
C VAL A 617 -50.52 2.32 37.68
N ILE A 618 -49.30 2.47 38.20
CA ILE A 618 -48.07 2.32 37.41
C ILE A 618 -47.75 0.84 37.11
N ARG A 619 -48.01 -0.07 38.06
CA ARG A 619 -47.73 -1.50 37.93
C ARG A 619 -48.84 -2.29 37.21
N GLY A 620 -49.76 -1.60 36.53
CA GLY A 620 -50.85 -2.21 35.75
C GLY A 620 -50.38 -2.97 34.48
N PRO A 621 -51.31 -3.53 33.68
CA PRO A 621 -51.04 -4.43 32.54
C PRO A 621 -50.25 -3.82 31.35
N HIS A 622 -49.74 -2.60 31.48
CA HIS A 622 -48.94 -1.89 30.47
C HIS A 622 -47.53 -1.52 30.96
N ALA A 623 -47.06 -2.11 32.07
CA ALA A 623 -45.67 -1.94 32.50
C ALA A 623 -44.70 -2.48 31.42
N PRO A 624 -43.74 -1.68 30.93
CA PRO A 624 -42.79 -2.13 29.92
C PRO A 624 -41.92 -3.29 30.44
N GLU A 625 -41.76 -4.34 29.64
CA GLU A 625 -40.88 -5.48 29.96
C GLU A 625 -39.42 -5.01 30.08
N TYR A 626 -38.77 -5.35 31.19
CA TYR A 626 -37.40 -4.96 31.48
C TYR A 626 -36.60 -6.10 32.15
N PRO A 627 -35.36 -6.40 31.72
CA PRO A 627 -34.66 -5.86 30.55
C PRO A 627 -35.39 -6.19 29.24
N LYS A 628 -35.20 -5.39 28.19
CA LYS A 628 -35.92 -5.59 26.92
C LYS A 628 -35.52 -6.93 26.32
N ALA A 629 -36.43 -7.57 25.60
CA ALA A 629 -36.12 -8.82 24.89
C ALA A 629 -34.94 -8.68 23.90
N THR A 630 -34.71 -7.46 23.39
CA THR A 630 -33.60 -7.13 22.48
C THR A 630 -32.25 -6.90 23.17
N ASP A 631 -32.23 -6.69 24.49
CA ASP A 631 -31.00 -6.32 25.20
C ASP A 631 -30.04 -7.52 25.22
N PRO A 632 -28.74 -7.34 24.89
CA PRO A 632 -27.75 -8.40 24.92
C PRO A 632 -27.30 -8.66 26.36
N VAL A 633 -28.17 -9.26 27.17
CA VAL A 633 -27.97 -9.50 28.61
C VAL A 633 -28.28 -10.92 29.03
N TRP A 634 -28.68 -11.76 28.07
CA TRP A 634 -29.19 -13.09 28.31
C TRP A 634 -28.10 -14.15 28.09
N TYR A 635 -28.06 -15.13 28.99
CA TYR A 635 -27.10 -16.23 29.01
C TYR A 635 -27.82 -17.56 29.08
N CYS A 636 -27.20 -18.58 28.48
CA CYS A 636 -27.63 -19.96 28.63
C CYS A 636 -27.15 -20.47 29.99
N ASN A 637 -28.05 -21.09 30.77
CA ASN A 637 -27.68 -21.70 32.05
C ASN A 637 -27.17 -23.14 31.90
N GLN A 638 -27.25 -23.71 30.70
CA GLN A 638 -26.89 -25.10 30.41
C GLN A 638 -25.53 -25.25 29.69
N CYS A 639 -24.91 -24.17 29.20
CA CYS A 639 -23.56 -24.21 28.63
C CYS A 639 -22.87 -22.83 28.62
N ASP A 640 -21.56 -22.82 28.39
CA ASP A 640 -20.73 -21.61 28.41
C ASP A 640 -20.66 -20.83 27.07
N ARG A 641 -21.42 -21.23 26.04
CA ARG A 641 -21.30 -20.68 24.67
C ARG A 641 -21.49 -19.17 24.58
N HIS A 642 -22.35 -18.61 25.42
CA HIS A 642 -22.66 -17.16 25.45
C HIS A 642 -21.89 -16.41 26.54
N ASN A 643 -20.90 -17.04 27.18
CA ASN A 643 -20.04 -16.36 28.15
C ASN A 643 -19.17 -15.31 27.44
N GLY A 644 -19.09 -14.11 28.01
CA GLY A 644 -18.31 -12.99 27.47
C GLY A 644 -18.96 -12.23 26.29
N LYS A 645 -19.98 -12.82 25.64
CA LYS A 645 -20.81 -12.16 24.61
C LYS A 645 -22.30 -12.48 24.86
N PRO A 646 -22.96 -11.77 25.78
CA PRO A 646 -24.38 -11.96 26.01
C PRO A 646 -25.19 -11.67 24.76
N VAL A 647 -26.32 -12.38 24.63
CA VAL A 647 -27.20 -12.31 23.46
C VAL A 647 -28.58 -11.81 23.86
N ASN A 648 -29.43 -11.53 22.88
CA ASN A 648 -30.81 -11.15 23.13
C ASN A 648 -31.66 -12.38 23.55
N LYS A 649 -32.85 -12.13 24.09
CA LYS A 649 -33.73 -13.16 24.66
C LYS A 649 -34.13 -14.22 23.63
N ALA A 650 -34.43 -13.81 22.39
CA ALA A 650 -34.80 -14.73 21.32
C ALA A 650 -33.63 -15.67 20.96
N THR A 651 -32.43 -15.11 20.78
CA THR A 651 -31.22 -15.87 20.45
C THR A 651 -30.87 -16.89 21.53
N VAL A 652 -31.03 -16.55 22.82
CA VAL A 652 -30.74 -17.50 23.92
C VAL A 652 -31.77 -18.62 23.98
N ILE A 653 -33.06 -18.31 23.78
CA ILE A 653 -34.15 -19.28 23.76
C ILE A 653 -33.96 -20.25 22.59
N ASP A 654 -33.66 -19.73 21.41
CA ASP A 654 -33.37 -20.54 20.23
C ASP A 654 -32.15 -21.42 20.45
N HIS A 655 -31.11 -20.91 21.10
CA HIS A 655 -29.94 -21.72 21.47
C HIS A 655 -30.28 -22.83 22.46
N ILE A 656 -31.13 -22.59 23.45
CA ILE A 656 -31.49 -23.61 24.46
C ILE A 656 -32.25 -24.79 23.87
N ARG A 657 -32.97 -24.57 22.77
CA ARG A 657 -33.62 -25.68 22.05
C ARG A 657 -32.61 -26.71 21.53
N TRP A 658 -31.34 -26.33 21.34
CA TRP A 658 -30.25 -27.25 20.95
C TRP A 658 -29.82 -28.17 22.10
N HIS A 659 -30.16 -27.82 23.35
CA HIS A 659 -29.97 -28.68 24.52
C HIS A 659 -31.20 -29.59 24.78
N GLY A 660 -32.14 -29.68 23.85
CA GLY A 660 -33.32 -30.56 23.97
C GLY A 660 -34.44 -30.03 24.88
N THR A 661 -34.37 -28.76 25.30
CA THR A 661 -35.42 -28.14 26.12
C THR A 661 -36.50 -27.52 25.22
N ALA A 662 -37.68 -28.15 25.17
CA ALA A 662 -38.78 -27.74 24.29
C ALA A 662 -39.44 -26.41 24.69
N VAL A 663 -39.50 -26.12 25.99
CA VAL A 663 -40.08 -24.87 26.53
C VAL A 663 -39.07 -24.24 27.52
N PRO A 664 -38.15 -23.41 27.04
CA PRO A 664 -37.14 -22.76 27.88
C PRO A 664 -37.79 -21.88 28.95
N LYS A 665 -37.39 -22.04 30.21
CA LYS A 665 -37.86 -21.23 31.35
C LYS A 665 -36.79 -20.26 31.83
N GLN A 666 -37.19 -18.99 31.98
CA GLN A 666 -36.36 -17.94 32.56
C GLN A 666 -36.09 -18.25 34.04
N GLY A 667 -34.82 -18.12 34.47
CA GLY A 667 -34.37 -18.45 35.83
C GLY A 667 -33.94 -19.91 36.03
N VAL A 668 -34.22 -20.79 35.05
CA VAL A 668 -33.84 -22.22 35.09
C VAL A 668 -32.95 -22.57 33.90
N ASP A 669 -33.42 -22.31 32.67
CA ASP A 669 -32.70 -22.69 31.45
C ASP A 669 -31.88 -21.54 30.87
N PHE A 670 -32.38 -20.31 31.01
CA PHE A 670 -31.65 -19.07 30.72
C PHE A 670 -31.82 -18.07 31.84
N ILE A 671 -30.79 -17.26 32.05
CA ILE A 671 -30.75 -16.18 33.04
C ILE A 671 -30.33 -14.88 32.35
N TYR A 672 -30.59 -13.75 32.99
CA TYR A 672 -30.05 -12.46 32.58
C TYR A 672 -29.21 -11.87 33.70
N ASP A 673 -28.16 -11.15 33.34
CA ASP A 673 -27.37 -10.36 34.29
C ASP A 673 -27.69 -8.88 34.07
N MET A 674 -28.14 -8.20 35.11
CA MET A 674 -28.41 -6.75 35.07
C MET A 674 -27.15 -5.92 35.27
N ALA A 675 -26.06 -6.52 35.74
CA ALA A 675 -24.81 -5.84 36.02
C ALA A 675 -24.17 -5.19 34.77
N PRO A 676 -24.18 -5.80 33.57
CA PRO A 676 -23.67 -5.19 32.34
C PRO A 676 -24.55 -4.08 31.76
N VAL A 677 -25.80 -3.94 32.23
CA VAL A 677 -26.73 -2.93 31.69
C VAL A 677 -26.36 -1.55 32.22
N GLU A 678 -25.94 -0.64 31.33
CA GLU A 678 -25.46 0.69 31.71
C GLU A 678 -26.56 1.59 32.32
N LEU A 679 -27.80 1.40 31.90
CA LEU A 679 -28.96 2.17 32.36
C LEU A 679 -29.87 1.31 33.23
N PRO A 680 -30.41 1.81 34.36
CA PRO A 680 -31.51 1.17 35.08
C PRO A 680 -32.83 1.27 34.27
N PRO A 681 -33.91 0.59 34.69
CA PRO A 681 -35.21 0.70 34.04
C PRO A 681 -35.61 2.16 33.77
N PRO A 682 -36.15 2.47 32.59
CA PRO A 682 -36.63 3.81 32.31
C PRO A 682 -37.77 4.17 33.27
N GLY A 683 -37.81 5.44 33.68
CA GLY A 683 -38.88 5.93 34.53
C GLY A 683 -40.25 5.82 33.84
N MET A 684 -41.28 5.45 34.60
CA MET A 684 -42.63 5.29 34.10
C MET A 684 -43.39 6.62 34.17
N LYS A 685 -44.21 6.91 33.15
CA LYS A 685 -44.99 8.16 33.10
C LYS A 685 -46.23 8.02 33.99
N PHE A 686 -46.39 8.95 34.92
CA PHE A 686 -47.59 9.09 35.74
C PHE A 686 -48.30 10.40 35.37
N PHE A 687 -49.46 10.29 34.70
CA PHE A 687 -50.24 11.45 34.28
C PHE A 687 -50.99 12.05 35.47
N ILE A 688 -50.80 13.34 35.70
CA ILE A 688 -51.48 14.09 36.76
C ILE A 688 -52.89 14.42 36.26
N SER A 689 -53.91 13.95 36.97
CA SER A 689 -55.30 14.37 36.71
C SER A 689 -55.47 15.85 37.10
N PRO A 690 -56.18 16.68 36.32
CA PRO A 690 -56.41 18.08 36.70
C PRO A 690 -57.13 18.17 38.06
N PRO A 691 -56.78 19.12 38.95
CA PRO A 691 -57.50 19.31 40.19
C PRO A 691 -58.94 19.76 39.88
N GLN A 692 -59.93 18.98 40.34
CA GLN A 692 -61.33 19.36 40.31
C GLN A 692 -61.54 20.54 41.28
N PRO A 693 -62.06 21.70 40.84
CA PRO A 693 -62.33 22.81 41.73
C PRO A 693 -63.49 22.47 42.68
N SER A 694 -63.27 22.69 43.98
CA SER A 694 -64.26 22.57 45.05
C SER A 694 -65.41 23.56 44.85
N ARG A 695 -66.65 23.04 44.83
CA ARG A 695 -67.89 23.83 44.75
C ARG A 695 -68.37 24.24 46.15
N PRO A 696 -68.68 25.53 46.39
CA PRO A 696 -69.58 25.94 47.47
C PRO A 696 -71.05 25.81 47.03
N SER A 697 -71.92 25.60 48.02
CA SER A 697 -73.32 25.19 47.95
C SER A 697 -74.32 26.30 47.54
N ALA A 698 -75.43 25.84 46.95
CA ALA A 698 -76.82 26.34 47.01
C ALA A 698 -77.46 27.09 45.79
N LYS A 699 -78.18 26.27 44.97
CA LYS A 699 -79.56 26.41 44.36
C LYS A 699 -79.92 27.58 43.39
N PRO A 700 -80.96 27.44 42.52
CA PRO A 700 -81.51 26.26 41.81
C PRO A 700 -81.54 26.44 40.25
N GLN A 701 -81.88 25.37 39.53
CA GLN A 701 -81.79 25.15 38.06
C GLN A 701 -82.57 26.14 37.16
N PRO A 702 -82.28 26.20 35.84
CA PRO A 702 -82.95 25.28 34.91
C PRO A 702 -82.00 24.48 34.00
N SER A 703 -82.42 23.25 33.74
CA SER A 703 -81.89 22.31 32.75
C SER A 703 -81.79 22.90 31.35
N THR A 704 -80.64 22.76 30.69
CA THR A 704 -80.49 22.24 29.31
C THR A 704 -79.05 22.45 28.80
N LYS A 705 -78.34 21.35 28.52
CA LYS A 705 -77.34 21.33 27.45
C LYS A 705 -77.62 20.09 26.59
N PRO A 706 -77.67 20.20 25.25
CA PRO A 706 -78.03 19.08 24.39
C PRO A 706 -76.89 18.06 24.34
N GLN A 707 -77.23 16.78 24.47
CA GLN A 707 -76.36 15.70 24.03
C GLN A 707 -76.16 15.76 22.49
N PRO A 708 -75.02 15.30 21.96
CA PRO A 708 -74.82 15.19 20.51
C PRO A 708 -75.86 14.20 19.92
N PRO A 709 -76.42 14.47 18.73
CA PRO A 709 -77.54 13.69 18.24
C PRO A 709 -77.09 12.30 17.77
N ASN A 710 -77.77 11.28 18.28
CA ASN A 710 -77.51 9.87 17.95
C ASN A 710 -77.94 9.58 16.51
N ASN A 711 -76.99 9.21 15.64
CA ASN A 711 -77.23 8.88 14.24
C ASN A 711 -77.77 7.45 14.12
N ASP A 712 -79.02 7.26 14.53
CA ASP A 712 -79.63 5.93 14.67
C ASP A 712 -80.51 5.51 13.49
N TYR A 713 -80.70 6.33 12.45
CA TYR A 713 -81.67 6.02 11.38
C TYR A 713 -81.02 5.77 10.03
N ARG A 714 -81.58 4.85 9.24
CA ARG A 714 -81.18 4.58 7.84
C ARG A 714 -82.38 4.59 6.89
N CYS A 715 -82.14 4.96 5.64
CA CYS A 715 -83.12 4.90 4.55
C CYS A 715 -83.24 3.47 4.01
N ILE A 716 -84.47 2.96 3.85
CA ILE A 716 -84.74 1.60 3.36
C ILE A 716 -84.66 1.53 1.83
N HIS A 717 -84.99 2.60 1.12
CA HIS A 717 -84.99 2.67 -0.35
C HIS A 717 -83.59 2.77 -0.98
N CYS A 718 -82.56 2.97 -0.18
CA CYS A 718 -81.17 3.06 -0.62
C CYS A 718 -80.50 1.68 -0.55
N ASN A 719 -80.60 0.89 -1.63
CA ASN A 719 -80.25 -0.53 -1.65
C ASN A 719 -78.76 -0.88 -1.33
N ARG A 720 -77.87 0.10 -1.07
CA ARG A 720 -76.43 -0.10 -0.74
C ARG A 720 -75.80 0.97 0.18
N SER A 721 -76.57 1.76 0.92
CA SER A 721 -76.01 2.85 1.75
C SER A 721 -75.92 2.47 3.23
N GLN A 722 -74.70 2.30 3.78
CA GLN A 722 -74.48 2.22 5.24
C GLN A 722 -74.57 3.59 5.95
N ARG A 723 -75.10 4.62 5.27
CA ARG A 723 -75.13 5.98 5.80
C ARG A 723 -76.19 6.09 6.89
N ARG A 724 -75.74 6.48 8.08
CA ARG A 724 -76.59 6.73 9.24
C ARG A 724 -76.94 8.22 9.33
N PHE A 725 -78.17 8.50 9.72
CA PHE A 725 -78.73 9.84 9.82
C PHE A 725 -79.39 10.02 11.19
N ILE A 726 -79.49 11.27 11.62
CA ILE A 726 -80.51 11.68 12.60
C ILE A 726 -81.90 11.59 11.93
N LEU A 727 -82.96 11.47 12.73
CA LEU A 727 -84.35 11.30 12.24
C LEU A 727 -84.75 12.33 11.18
N GLU A 728 -84.40 13.60 11.38
CA GLU A 728 -84.78 14.65 10.44
C GLU A 728 -83.94 14.66 9.17
N GLY A 729 -82.70 14.19 9.28
CA GLY A 729 -81.81 13.99 8.13
C GLY A 729 -82.28 12.87 7.20
N VAL A 730 -82.80 11.76 7.75
CA VAL A 730 -83.30 10.65 6.92
C VAL A 730 -84.60 11.04 6.19
N LYS A 731 -85.50 11.78 6.83
CA LYS A 731 -86.73 12.28 6.19
C LYS A 731 -86.44 13.26 5.05
N GLN A 732 -85.52 14.21 5.25
CA GLN A 732 -85.11 15.13 4.19
C GLN A 732 -84.41 14.40 3.04
N HIS A 733 -83.55 13.43 3.35
CA HIS A 733 -82.90 12.59 2.36
C HIS A 733 -83.94 11.85 1.50
N ILE A 734 -84.95 11.23 2.11
CA ILE A 734 -86.02 10.51 1.40
C ILE A 734 -86.83 11.45 0.52
N LYS A 735 -87.21 12.61 1.04
CA LYS A 735 -87.97 13.61 0.29
C LYS A 735 -87.22 14.14 -0.93
N HIS A 736 -85.91 14.32 -0.83
CA HIS A 736 -85.09 14.84 -1.94
C HIS A 736 -84.64 13.76 -2.92
N LYS A 737 -84.23 12.57 -2.44
CA LYS A 737 -83.66 11.51 -3.29
C LYS A 737 -84.69 10.51 -3.81
N HIS A 738 -85.72 10.21 -3.03
CA HIS A 738 -86.78 9.26 -3.38
C HIS A 738 -88.11 9.94 -3.72
N LYS A 739 -88.18 11.27 -3.61
CA LYS A 739 -89.36 12.11 -3.93
C LYS A 739 -90.64 11.70 -3.17
N ILE A 740 -90.50 11.11 -1.99
CA ILE A 740 -91.63 10.77 -1.11
C ILE A 740 -91.91 11.97 -0.21
N GLY A 741 -93.09 12.58 -0.35
CA GLY A 741 -93.44 13.85 0.30
C GLY A 741 -93.58 13.77 1.83
N SER A 742 -94.02 12.61 2.33
CA SER A 742 -94.27 12.32 3.74
C SER A 742 -93.71 10.94 4.13
N PRO A 743 -92.42 10.85 4.51
CA PRO A 743 -91.76 9.57 4.81
C PRO A 743 -92.28 8.94 6.11
N VAL A 744 -92.55 7.63 6.09
CA VAL A 744 -93.07 6.85 7.23
C VAL A 744 -91.99 5.93 7.80
N GLU A 745 -91.91 5.83 9.14
CA GLU A 745 -90.98 4.97 9.85
C GLU A 745 -91.36 3.48 9.68
N GLU A 746 -90.37 2.59 9.56
CA GLU A 746 -90.48 1.16 9.21
C GLU A 746 -90.91 0.84 7.76
N THR A 747 -91.25 1.87 6.96
CA THR A 747 -91.57 1.71 5.52
C THR A 747 -90.55 2.40 4.61
N ASP A 748 -90.17 3.64 4.94
CA ASP A 748 -89.21 4.42 4.15
C ASP A 748 -87.85 4.60 4.83
N PHE A 749 -87.83 4.60 6.16
CA PHE A 749 -86.62 4.59 6.99
C PHE A 749 -86.85 3.77 8.26
N CYS A 750 -85.80 3.18 8.82
CA CYS A 750 -85.87 2.45 10.09
C CYS A 750 -84.76 2.87 11.05
N LYS A 751 -85.01 2.67 12.34
CA LYS A 751 -83.99 2.83 13.38
C LYS A 751 -83.09 1.59 13.42
N ILE A 752 -81.78 1.82 13.43
CA ILE A 752 -80.75 0.79 13.56
C ILE A 752 -80.72 0.40 15.05
N LYS A 753 -80.98 -0.87 15.35
CA LYS A 753 -80.86 -1.41 16.71
C LYS A 753 -79.40 -1.51 17.15
#